data_AF-A0A5N6K1Y4-F1
#
_entry.id   AF-A0A5N6K1Y4-F1
#
_cell.length_a   1.000
_cell.length_b   1.000
_cell.length_c   1.000
_cell.angle_alpha   90.00
_cell.angle_beta   90.00
_cell.angle_gamma   90.00
#
_symmetry.space_group_name_H-M   'P 1'
#
loop_
_entity.id
_entity.type
_entity.pdbx_description
1 polymer ?
#
loop_
_entity_poly.entity_id
_entity_poly.type
_entity_poly.pdbx_seq_one_letter_code
_entity_poly.pdbx_strand_id
1 'polypeptide(L)'
;MFISHTAIILPSASLSVPRASQVHQQLSHPPPSSIFNPLSFHQSHFLEDSINTLFFFLHQPSSPFDFQIHLLLFLSLKVAGRPSASLIYSFIMRGLISLSLLPLLASSAPTFSTETIHEGAAPLLSSANSVEVPDSYIVVFKKHVTEASATEHHSWVQDIHSTGEAQRTELRKRGQFPITTDIFEGLKHTYNIAGGFLGYSGHFDDSVIEEVRKHPDVEYVEKDSIVHTLGDSDGETEKNAPWGLARISHRDSLSFATFNKYLYASDAGEGVDAYVIDTGTNTEHVDFEGRAHWGKTIPAGDADEDGNGHGTHCSGTVAGKKYGVAKKANVYAVKVLRSNGSGTMADVVKGVEWAANSHTEKVKKGKKGFKGSVANMSLGGGKSPALDRAVNGAVAAGIHFAVAAGNDNADSCNYSPAAAENAITVGASALDDSRAYFSNYGTCNDIFAPGLSILSTWIGSKYAVNTISGTSMASPHVAGLLAYYLSLQPSSDSAYAVAEITPKKLKENILSIATEGALSDVPSNTKNILAWNGGGSSNYTSIIKAGGYAVKGSKQLPTTVELLEEAIEKDFNMLSGKVVKGTESVVSKTEKLSKKIQKMTHVDAAYFWHICRRTWSFNISFSVCYDGHGMEPDGCLHMHLLITWVFHCVCG
;
A
#
# COMPACT_ATOMS: atom_id res chain seq x y z
N MET A 1 -51.11 41.82 6.35
CA MET A 1 -51.45 40.59 7.11
C MET A 1 -50.22 40.19 7.90
N PHE A 2 -50.09 40.78 9.10
CA PHE A 2 -50.32 40.17 10.43
C PHE A 2 -49.06 39.40 10.91
N ILE A 3 -48.12 40.05 11.63
CA ILE A 3 -48.08 40.40 13.09
C ILE A 3 -47.51 39.21 13.90
N SER A 4 -46.26 39.22 14.37
CA SER A 4 -45.71 39.78 15.67
C SER A 4 -45.19 38.62 16.56
N HIS A 5 -44.34 38.75 17.58
CA HIS A 5 -43.78 39.87 18.34
C HIS A 5 -42.44 39.43 18.97
N THR A 6 -41.52 40.38 19.07
CA THR A 6 -40.33 40.45 19.93
C THR A 6 -40.66 40.47 21.43
N ALA A 7 -39.79 39.96 22.31
CA ALA A 7 -39.42 40.65 23.57
C ALA A 7 -38.19 40.04 24.29
N ILE A 8 -37.27 40.93 24.62
CA ILE A 8 -36.08 40.86 25.49
C ILE A 8 -36.51 41.11 26.94
N ILE A 9 -35.94 40.43 27.97
CA ILE A 9 -35.65 41.00 29.32
C ILE A 9 -34.52 40.17 30.04
N LEU A 10 -33.44 40.85 30.46
CA LEU A 10 -32.52 40.52 31.57
C LEU A 10 -33.04 41.26 32.83
N PRO A 11 -32.81 40.83 34.11
CA PRO A 11 -31.50 41.09 34.78
C PRO A 11 -31.09 40.20 35.99
N SER A 12 -29.82 40.39 36.36
CA SER A 12 -29.06 40.20 37.62
C SER A 12 -29.75 39.78 38.94
N ALA A 13 -29.06 38.95 39.75
CA ALA A 13 -28.64 39.30 41.13
C ALA A 13 -27.71 38.25 41.79
N SER A 14 -26.72 38.77 42.50
CA SER A 14 -25.71 38.17 43.39
C SER A 14 -26.22 37.89 44.81
N LEU A 15 -25.65 36.89 45.52
CA LEU A 15 -25.49 36.79 47.01
C LEU A 15 -24.56 35.58 47.28
N SER A 16 -23.30 35.74 47.66
CA SER A 16 -22.71 35.98 49.01
C SER A 16 -22.59 34.73 49.92
N VAL A 17 -21.35 34.48 50.33
CA VAL A 17 -20.78 33.47 51.27
C VAL A 17 -21.10 33.83 52.74
N PRO A 18 -21.11 32.87 53.71
CA PRO A 18 -19.98 32.68 54.66
C PRO A 18 -19.69 31.18 54.95
N ARG A 19 -18.43 30.69 55.05
CA ARG A 19 -17.53 30.60 56.24
C ARG A 19 -18.25 30.15 57.54
N ALA A 20 -17.77 29.24 58.39
CA ALA A 20 -16.43 28.68 58.65
C ALA A 20 -16.52 27.50 59.64
N SER A 21 -15.37 26.81 59.83
CA SER A 21 -14.82 26.28 61.12
C SER A 21 -15.54 25.12 61.83
N GLN A 22 -14.93 24.15 62.51
CA GLN A 22 -13.55 23.83 62.93
C GLN A 22 -13.64 22.41 63.58
N VAL A 23 -12.71 21.46 63.32
CA VAL A 23 -11.59 21.03 64.21
C VAL A 23 -11.95 20.04 65.35
N HIS A 24 -11.38 18.82 65.32
CA HIS A 24 -10.31 18.27 66.22
C HIS A 24 -10.11 16.75 65.97
N GLN A 25 -8.89 16.30 65.60
CA GLN A 25 -7.85 15.63 66.44
C GLN A 25 -8.11 14.13 66.72
N GLN A 26 -7.15 13.19 66.79
CA GLN A 26 -5.71 13.07 66.46
C GLN A 26 -5.28 11.63 66.85
N LEU A 27 -4.01 11.26 66.52
CA LEU A 27 -3.15 10.18 67.09
C LEU A 27 -3.23 8.79 66.40
N SER A 28 -2.14 8.05 66.13
CA SER A 28 -0.69 8.25 66.38
C SER A 28 0.17 7.11 65.77
N HIS A 29 1.26 7.51 65.09
CA HIS A 29 2.64 6.98 64.95
C HIS A 29 3.06 5.52 64.52
N PRO A 30 4.28 5.40 63.88
CA PRO A 30 4.92 4.17 63.30
C PRO A 30 6.19 3.74 64.12
N PRO A 31 7.31 3.21 63.56
CA PRO A 31 7.64 2.00 62.76
C PRO A 31 8.51 1.00 63.60
N PRO A 32 9.28 0.04 62.99
CA PRO A 32 10.67 -0.11 63.45
C PRO A 32 11.72 -0.39 62.36
N SER A 33 12.97 -0.19 62.79
CA SER A 33 14.25 -0.05 62.09
C SER A 33 15.18 -1.29 62.13
N SER A 34 16.10 -1.30 61.16
CA SER A 34 17.40 -2.00 61.00
C SER A 34 18.18 -2.55 62.21
N ILE A 35 18.90 -3.68 62.02
CA ILE A 35 20.18 -4.03 62.68
C ILE A 35 21.15 -4.75 61.71
N PHE A 36 22.44 -4.47 61.92
CA PHE A 36 23.69 -4.77 61.19
C PHE A 36 24.42 -6.10 61.60
N ASN A 37 25.13 -6.74 60.65
CA ASN A 37 26.46 -7.44 60.68
C ASN A 37 26.76 -8.66 61.60
N PRO A 38 27.91 -9.41 61.45
CA PRO A 38 28.74 -9.83 60.29
C PRO A 38 29.30 -11.31 60.42
N LEU A 39 30.26 -11.70 59.53
CA LEU A 39 31.16 -12.89 59.52
C LEU A 39 30.55 -14.17 58.87
N SER A 40 31.23 -14.97 58.04
CA SER A 40 32.63 -15.37 58.01
C SER A 40 33.09 -15.96 56.66
N PHE A 41 34.41 -15.90 56.47
CA PHE A 41 35.29 -16.58 55.50
C PHE A 41 34.94 -18.05 55.19
N HIS A 42 35.10 -18.43 53.90
CA HIS A 42 35.83 -19.65 53.57
C HIS A 42 36.65 -19.50 52.27
N GLN A 43 37.84 -20.07 52.34
CA GLN A 43 39.01 -19.93 51.47
C GLN A 43 39.31 -21.31 50.88
N SER A 44 39.65 -21.40 49.60
CA SER A 44 40.55 -22.41 49.00
C SER A 44 40.55 -22.21 47.47
N HIS A 45 41.63 -21.66 46.91
CA HIS A 45 42.86 -22.34 46.46
C HIS A 45 42.68 -23.15 45.17
N PHE A 46 43.42 -22.76 44.13
CA PHE A 46 44.16 -23.54 43.11
C PHE A 46 44.36 -22.59 41.91
N LEU A 47 45.49 -22.45 41.21
CA LEU A 47 46.94 -22.59 41.45
C LEU A 47 47.58 -21.89 40.22
N GLU A 48 48.72 -21.22 40.39
CA GLU A 48 49.50 -20.59 39.31
C GLU A 48 50.11 -21.62 38.35
N ASP A 49 50.32 -21.23 37.08
CA ASP A 49 51.56 -21.51 36.31
C ASP A 49 51.58 -20.66 35.02
N SER A 50 52.49 -19.67 34.91
CA SER A 50 53.85 -19.75 34.32
C SER A 50 53.85 -19.48 32.78
N ILE A 51 54.16 -18.26 32.29
CA ILE A 51 55.48 -17.69 31.90
C ILE A 51 55.83 -17.83 30.38
N ASN A 52 56.40 -16.74 29.80
CA ASN A 52 57.23 -16.62 28.55
C ASN A 52 56.49 -16.45 27.18
N THR A 53 56.84 -15.58 26.22
CA THR A 53 57.99 -14.68 25.94
C THR A 53 57.61 -13.60 24.89
N LEU A 54 58.37 -12.50 24.92
CA LEU A 54 58.43 -11.26 24.12
C LEU A 54 59.01 -11.42 22.68
N PHE A 55 59.03 -10.30 21.91
CA PHE A 55 59.74 -9.94 20.63
C PHE A 55 58.90 -10.01 19.34
N PHE A 56 59.06 -9.17 18.30
CA PHE A 56 59.47 -7.76 18.05
C PHE A 56 59.33 -7.53 16.52
N PHE A 57 59.06 -6.28 16.12
CA PHE A 57 59.38 -5.58 14.85
C PHE A 57 58.57 -5.73 13.54
N LEU A 58 58.31 -4.52 13.02
CA LEU A 58 57.87 -4.02 11.71
C LEU A 58 58.61 -4.62 10.49
N HIS A 59 57.92 -4.72 9.34
CA HIS A 59 58.31 -4.11 8.04
C HIS A 59 57.27 -4.37 6.92
N GLN A 60 57.03 -3.34 6.11
CA GLN A 60 56.48 -3.36 4.73
C GLN A 60 57.64 -3.64 3.72
N PRO A 61 57.46 -3.56 2.37
CA PRO A 61 56.55 -4.25 1.45
C PRO A 61 57.31 -4.86 0.23
N SER A 62 56.63 -5.62 -0.66
CA SER A 62 57.12 -5.90 -2.02
C SER A 62 55.98 -6.30 -2.99
N SER A 63 55.91 -5.62 -4.14
CA SER A 63 55.10 -5.89 -5.36
C SER A 63 55.81 -6.90 -6.31
N PRO A 64 55.45 -7.14 -7.62
CA PRO A 64 54.32 -6.72 -8.50
C PRO A 64 53.76 -7.78 -9.55
N PHE A 65 52.79 -7.35 -10.40
CA PHE A 65 52.27 -7.89 -11.72
C PHE A 65 51.46 -9.23 -11.73
N ASP A 66 50.34 -9.45 -12.47
CA ASP A 66 50.02 -9.18 -13.90
C ASP A 66 48.50 -9.32 -14.30
N PHE A 67 48.09 -8.60 -15.38
CA PHE A 67 47.01 -8.81 -16.41
C PHE A 67 45.49 -8.91 -16.03
N GLN A 68 44.48 -8.38 -16.75
CA GLN A 68 44.34 -7.69 -18.06
C GLN A 68 42.96 -6.96 -18.17
N ILE A 69 42.90 -5.82 -18.89
CA ILE A 69 41.68 -5.08 -19.28
C ILE A 69 41.48 -5.19 -20.81
N HIS A 70 40.23 -5.21 -21.28
CA HIS A 70 39.88 -5.00 -22.69
C HIS A 70 39.11 -3.68 -22.86
N LEU A 71 39.64 -2.80 -23.72
CA LEU A 71 38.99 -1.60 -24.27
C LEU A 71 39.29 -1.54 -25.77
N LEU A 72 38.25 -1.41 -26.59
CA LEU A 72 38.32 -1.26 -28.04
C LEU A 72 38.28 0.23 -28.44
N LEU A 73 39.25 0.64 -29.24
CA LEU A 73 39.35 1.90 -29.99
C LEU A 73 38.56 1.82 -31.30
N PHE A 74 38.08 2.95 -31.82
CA PHE A 74 38.28 3.31 -33.24
C PHE A 74 38.25 4.84 -33.47
N LEU A 75 38.90 5.20 -34.58
CA LEU A 75 39.64 6.42 -34.92
C LEU A 75 38.86 7.74 -35.12
N SER A 76 39.65 8.81 -35.01
CA SER A 76 39.41 10.20 -35.41
C SER A 76 39.37 10.43 -36.93
N LEU A 77 38.61 11.45 -37.36
CA LEU A 77 38.89 12.26 -38.55
C LEU A 77 38.56 13.73 -38.24
N LYS A 78 39.53 14.61 -38.52
CA LYS A 78 39.54 16.04 -38.22
C LYS A 78 39.73 16.75 -39.56
N VAL A 79 38.79 17.61 -39.97
CA VAL A 79 39.02 18.62 -41.01
C VAL A 79 38.36 19.92 -40.58
N ALA A 80 39.13 20.99 -40.69
CA ALA A 80 38.90 22.34 -40.19
C ALA A 80 38.07 23.21 -41.16
N GLY A 81 37.46 24.28 -40.62
CA GLY A 81 37.00 25.42 -41.43
C GLY A 81 35.88 26.24 -40.80
N ARG A 82 36.23 27.26 -40.00
CA ARG A 82 35.43 28.49 -39.76
C ARG A 82 35.68 29.48 -40.94
N PRO A 83 35.01 30.65 -41.10
CA PRO A 83 34.09 31.36 -40.19
C PRO A 83 32.86 32.05 -40.85
N SER A 84 32.06 32.69 -40.00
CA SER A 84 31.64 34.11 -40.08
C SER A 84 30.13 34.36 -40.00
N ALA A 85 29.83 35.51 -39.41
CA ALA A 85 28.61 35.86 -38.74
C ALA A 85 27.84 36.95 -39.50
N SER A 86 26.54 37.04 -39.16
CA SER A 86 25.81 38.28 -38.85
C SER A 86 24.80 38.81 -39.88
N LEU A 87 23.77 39.44 -39.29
CA LEU A 87 22.69 40.30 -39.82
C LEU A 87 21.42 39.63 -40.41
N ILE A 88 20.18 40.12 -40.24
CA ILE A 88 19.46 41.02 -39.29
C ILE A 88 17.96 41.01 -39.74
N TYR A 89 17.02 41.07 -38.77
CA TYR A 89 15.61 41.57 -38.78
C TYR A 89 14.50 41.12 -39.78
N SER A 90 13.44 40.53 -39.18
CA SER A 90 12.01 40.96 -39.14
C SER A 90 11.28 41.46 -40.41
N PHE A 91 10.19 40.78 -40.83
CA PHE A 91 8.78 41.24 -40.75
C PHE A 91 7.78 40.32 -41.54
N ILE A 92 6.73 39.87 -40.85
CA ILE A 92 5.30 39.70 -41.23
C ILE A 92 4.83 38.73 -42.36
N MET A 93 4.04 37.73 -41.90
CA MET A 93 2.79 37.14 -42.41
C MET A 93 2.67 36.59 -43.85
N ARG A 94 2.40 35.28 -43.97
CA ARG A 94 1.08 34.65 -44.25
C ARG A 94 1.28 33.20 -44.71
N GLY A 95 0.47 32.28 -44.16
CA GLY A 95 0.11 31.04 -44.87
C GLY A 95 0.32 29.72 -44.11
N LEU A 96 -0.73 29.31 -43.37
CA LEU A 96 -1.35 27.98 -43.43
C LEU A 96 -0.45 26.73 -43.34
N ILE A 97 -0.51 26.02 -42.20
CA ILE A 97 -1.13 24.68 -42.02
C ILE A 97 -0.68 24.11 -40.66
N SER A 98 -1.67 23.91 -39.80
CA SER A 98 -1.62 23.16 -38.55
C SER A 98 -1.41 21.67 -38.82
N LEU A 99 -0.37 21.06 -38.24
CA LEU A 99 -0.33 19.61 -37.99
C LEU A 99 -0.15 19.36 -36.49
N SER A 100 -1.28 19.13 -35.82
CA SER A 100 -1.36 18.50 -34.51
C SER A 100 -1.15 16.99 -34.67
N LEU A 101 -0.01 16.48 -34.23
CA LEU A 101 0.23 15.05 -34.04
C LEU A 101 -0.28 14.64 -32.64
N LEU A 102 -1.52 14.16 -32.59
CA LEU A 102 -2.01 13.28 -31.54
C LEU A 102 -1.64 11.83 -31.92
N PRO A 103 -1.02 11.03 -31.04
CA PRO A 103 -0.98 9.59 -31.24
C PRO A 103 -2.36 9.04 -30.90
N LEU A 104 -3.12 8.62 -31.92
CA LEU A 104 -4.28 7.75 -31.73
C LEU A 104 -3.77 6.43 -31.14
N LEU A 105 -4.17 6.14 -29.90
CA LEU A 105 -4.29 4.77 -29.42
C LEU A 105 -5.29 4.06 -30.34
N ALA A 106 -4.80 3.19 -31.22
CA ALA A 106 -5.63 2.27 -31.95
C ALA A 106 -6.27 1.31 -30.94
N SER A 107 -7.52 1.56 -30.57
CA SER A 107 -8.41 0.50 -30.10
C SER A 107 -8.46 -0.54 -31.22
N SER A 108 -7.95 -1.74 -30.94
CA SER A 108 -8.13 -2.89 -31.83
C SER A 108 -9.61 -3.23 -31.84
N ALA A 109 -10.37 -2.60 -32.73
CA ALA A 109 -11.69 -3.09 -33.08
C ALA A 109 -11.54 -4.50 -33.66
N PRO A 110 -12.40 -5.47 -33.28
CA PRO A 110 -12.40 -6.77 -33.92
C PRO A 110 -12.61 -6.57 -35.43
N THR A 111 -11.72 -7.16 -36.23
CA THR A 111 -11.85 -7.19 -37.69
C THR A 111 -12.59 -8.47 -38.05
N PHE A 112 -13.76 -8.35 -38.67
CA PHE A 112 -14.52 -9.48 -39.17
C PHE A 112 -14.00 -9.86 -40.55
N SER A 113 -13.66 -11.13 -40.76
CA SER A 113 -13.38 -11.68 -42.09
C SER A 113 -14.70 -11.98 -42.79
N THR A 114 -14.92 -11.42 -43.99
CA THR A 114 -16.11 -11.70 -44.80
C THR A 114 -15.77 -12.73 -45.87
N GLU A 115 -16.30 -13.95 -45.75
CA GLU A 115 -16.32 -14.90 -46.87
C GLU A 115 -17.59 -14.64 -47.68
N THR A 116 -17.46 -13.97 -48.83
CA THR A 116 -18.56 -13.79 -49.80
C THR A 116 -18.20 -14.50 -51.10
N ILE A 117 -18.62 -15.75 -51.20
CA ILE A 117 -18.80 -16.45 -52.47
C ILE A 117 -20.32 -16.68 -52.52
N HIS A 118 -20.98 -16.25 -53.60
CA HIS A 118 -22.44 -16.27 -53.89
C HIS A 118 -23.13 -14.89 -53.83
N GLU A 119 -23.39 -14.33 -55.03
CA GLU A 119 -24.20 -13.14 -55.22
C GLU A 119 -25.63 -13.36 -54.66
N GLY A 120 -25.98 -12.65 -53.58
CA GLY A 120 -27.32 -12.62 -53.01
C GLY A 120 -27.49 -13.26 -51.62
N ALA A 121 -26.47 -13.99 -51.12
CA ALA A 121 -26.50 -14.56 -49.77
C ALA A 121 -25.97 -13.57 -48.73
N ALA A 122 -26.58 -13.57 -47.54
CA ALA A 122 -26.13 -12.81 -46.37
C ALA A 122 -24.70 -13.24 -45.98
N PRO A 123 -23.83 -12.30 -45.57
CA PRO A 123 -22.46 -12.61 -45.20
C PRO A 123 -22.42 -13.50 -43.96
N LEU A 124 -21.48 -14.44 -43.95
CA LEU A 124 -21.13 -15.24 -42.77
C LEU A 124 -19.91 -14.61 -42.10
N LEU A 125 -20.10 -14.12 -40.88
CA LEU A 125 -19.09 -13.42 -40.09
C LEU A 125 -18.47 -14.36 -39.06
N SER A 126 -17.19 -14.16 -38.82
CA SER A 126 -16.44 -14.80 -37.74
C SER A 126 -15.58 -13.75 -37.02
N SER A 127 -15.42 -13.93 -35.72
CA SER A 127 -14.54 -13.10 -34.91
C SER A 127 -13.11 -13.64 -34.98
N ALA A 128 -12.20 -12.81 -35.49
CA ALA A 128 -10.79 -13.18 -35.74
C ALA A 128 -9.97 -13.57 -34.49
N ASN A 129 -10.48 -13.31 -33.28
CA ASN A 129 -9.73 -13.48 -32.02
C ASN A 129 -10.49 -14.33 -30.97
N SER A 130 -11.48 -15.13 -31.38
CA SER A 130 -12.27 -15.96 -30.46
C SER A 130 -12.36 -17.40 -30.92
N VAL A 131 -12.51 -18.32 -29.96
CA VAL A 131 -12.81 -19.73 -30.27
C VAL A 131 -14.28 -19.83 -30.66
N GLU A 132 -14.54 -20.20 -31.91
CA GLU A 132 -15.89 -20.48 -32.42
C GLU A 132 -16.50 -21.67 -31.67
N VAL A 133 -17.80 -21.58 -31.36
CA VAL A 133 -18.59 -22.75 -30.97
C VAL A 133 -18.98 -23.47 -32.25
N PRO A 134 -18.58 -24.75 -32.45
CA PRO A 134 -18.89 -25.49 -33.67
C PRO A 134 -20.39 -25.44 -34.00
N ASP A 135 -20.69 -25.21 -35.28
CA ASP A 135 -22.02 -25.27 -35.88
C ASP A 135 -23.11 -24.43 -35.19
N SER A 136 -22.69 -23.43 -34.41
CA SER A 136 -23.57 -22.52 -33.67
C SER A 136 -23.50 -21.13 -34.28
N TYR A 137 -24.66 -20.51 -34.45
CA TYR A 137 -24.80 -19.30 -35.26
C TYR A 137 -25.74 -18.30 -34.59
N ILE A 138 -25.47 -17.02 -34.80
CA ILE A 138 -26.31 -15.86 -34.48
C ILE A 138 -26.78 -15.25 -35.81
N VAL A 139 -28.08 -15.18 -36.02
CA VAL A 139 -28.70 -14.66 -37.25
C VAL A 139 -29.36 -13.33 -36.92
N VAL A 140 -29.00 -12.30 -37.69
CA VAL A 140 -29.50 -10.94 -37.46
C VAL A 140 -30.37 -10.51 -38.63
N PHE A 141 -31.55 -9.99 -38.33
CA PHE A 141 -32.53 -9.56 -39.33
C PHE A 141 -32.29 -8.11 -39.77
N LYS A 142 -32.72 -7.81 -41.00
CA LYS A 142 -32.74 -6.45 -41.53
C LYS A 142 -33.75 -5.57 -40.78
N LYS A 143 -33.51 -4.27 -40.78
CA LYS A 143 -34.33 -3.26 -40.05
C LYS A 143 -35.82 -3.22 -40.42
N HIS A 144 -36.22 -3.71 -41.59
CA HIS A 144 -37.64 -3.72 -42.01
C HIS A 144 -38.43 -4.91 -41.45
N VAL A 145 -37.75 -5.89 -40.85
CA VAL A 145 -38.37 -7.12 -40.33
C VAL A 145 -39.15 -6.80 -39.07
N THR A 146 -40.39 -7.27 -39.01
CA THR A 146 -41.28 -7.08 -37.85
C THR A 146 -41.23 -8.30 -36.95
N GLU A 147 -41.70 -8.19 -35.71
CA GLU A 147 -41.80 -9.33 -34.79
C GLU A 147 -42.67 -10.47 -35.36
N ALA A 148 -43.73 -10.13 -36.09
CA ALA A 148 -44.59 -11.10 -36.75
C ALA A 148 -43.83 -11.86 -37.85
N SER A 149 -43.12 -11.16 -38.75
CA SER A 149 -42.36 -11.82 -39.83
C SER A 149 -41.14 -12.57 -39.30
N ALA A 150 -40.50 -12.10 -38.22
CA ALA A 150 -39.45 -12.84 -37.53
C ALA A 150 -39.99 -14.15 -36.93
N THR A 151 -41.21 -14.15 -36.38
CA THR A 151 -41.85 -15.36 -35.86
C THR A 151 -42.11 -16.38 -36.97
N GLU A 152 -42.61 -15.94 -38.11
CA GLU A 152 -42.78 -16.78 -39.31
C GLU A 152 -41.45 -17.37 -39.78
N HIS A 153 -40.39 -16.55 -39.80
CA HIS A 153 -39.04 -16.99 -40.12
C HIS A 153 -38.55 -18.08 -39.16
N HIS A 154 -38.71 -17.90 -37.84
CA HIS A 154 -38.31 -18.89 -36.85
C HIS A 154 -39.01 -20.23 -37.05
N SER A 155 -40.31 -20.23 -37.38
CA SER A 155 -41.05 -21.46 -37.71
C SER A 155 -40.50 -22.12 -38.97
N TRP A 156 -40.25 -21.35 -40.03
CA TRP A 156 -39.65 -21.85 -41.27
C TRP A 156 -38.28 -22.49 -41.02
N VAL A 157 -37.42 -21.86 -40.22
CA VAL A 157 -36.09 -22.39 -39.87
C VAL A 157 -36.17 -23.69 -39.08
N GLN A 158 -37.12 -23.79 -38.14
CA GLN A 158 -37.34 -25.01 -37.37
C GLN A 158 -37.83 -26.16 -38.25
N ASP A 159 -38.65 -25.86 -39.27
CA ASP A 159 -39.15 -26.85 -40.24
C ASP A 159 -38.05 -27.39 -41.15
N ILE A 160 -37.21 -26.52 -41.73
CA ILE A 160 -36.08 -26.96 -42.57
C ILE A 160 -35.05 -27.74 -41.76
N HIS A 161 -34.79 -27.34 -40.50
CA HIS A 161 -33.91 -28.06 -39.59
C HIS A 161 -34.46 -29.45 -39.27
N SER A 162 -35.74 -29.56 -38.88
CA SER A 162 -36.39 -30.84 -38.55
C SER A 162 -36.42 -31.79 -39.75
N THR A 163 -36.63 -31.24 -40.96
CA THR A 163 -36.58 -32.01 -42.21
C THR A 163 -35.18 -32.53 -42.50
N GLY A 164 -34.15 -31.69 -42.32
CA GLY A 164 -32.74 -32.08 -42.45
C GLY A 164 -32.35 -33.19 -41.46
N GLU A 165 -32.76 -33.08 -40.20
CA GLU A 165 -32.54 -34.10 -39.18
C GLU A 165 -33.22 -35.45 -39.51
N ALA A 166 -34.46 -35.41 -40.02
CA ALA A 166 -35.17 -36.61 -40.44
C ALA A 166 -34.44 -37.33 -41.59
N GLN A 167 -33.99 -36.57 -42.61
CA GLN A 167 -33.23 -37.12 -43.74
C GLN A 167 -31.89 -37.71 -43.28
N ARG A 168 -31.15 -37.01 -42.42
CA ARG A 168 -29.89 -37.52 -41.82
C ARG A 168 -30.14 -38.81 -41.05
N THR A 169 -31.20 -38.87 -40.27
CA THR A 169 -31.59 -40.07 -39.52
C THR A 169 -31.88 -41.26 -40.45
N GLU A 170 -32.54 -41.04 -41.59
CA GLU A 170 -32.74 -42.07 -42.61
C GLU A 170 -31.44 -42.53 -43.27
N LEU A 171 -30.53 -41.61 -43.59
CA LEU A 171 -29.23 -41.93 -44.20
C LEU A 171 -28.31 -42.69 -43.23
N ARG A 172 -28.37 -42.37 -41.94
CA ARG A 172 -27.69 -43.13 -40.86
C ARG A 172 -28.21 -44.56 -40.78
N LYS A 173 -29.53 -44.78 -40.87
CA LYS A 173 -30.14 -46.12 -40.92
C LYS A 173 -29.66 -46.94 -42.12
N ARG A 174 -29.24 -46.29 -43.21
CA ARG A 174 -28.72 -46.93 -44.43
C ARG A 174 -27.19 -47.13 -44.43
N GLY A 175 -26.48 -46.78 -43.35
CA GLY A 175 -25.04 -46.99 -43.21
C GLY A 175 -24.16 -46.10 -44.10
N GLN A 176 -24.72 -45.00 -44.64
CA GLN A 176 -24.03 -44.11 -45.58
C GLN A 176 -23.41 -42.87 -44.92
N PHE A 177 -23.55 -42.70 -43.60
CA PHE A 177 -22.95 -41.61 -42.83
C PHE A 177 -22.13 -42.16 -41.65
N PRO A 178 -20.98 -41.54 -41.30
CA PRO A 178 -20.21 -41.91 -40.12
C PRO A 178 -21.07 -41.83 -38.85
N ILE A 179 -20.77 -42.68 -37.86
CA ILE A 179 -21.32 -42.60 -36.50
C ILE A 179 -20.62 -41.44 -35.77
N THR A 180 -20.71 -40.21 -36.28
CA THR A 180 -20.51 -39.02 -35.46
C THR A 180 -21.88 -38.54 -34.97
N THR A 181 -21.88 -37.99 -33.76
CA THR A 181 -23.05 -37.68 -32.93
C THR A 181 -23.41 -36.20 -33.03
N ASP A 182 -23.40 -35.64 -34.24
CA ASP A 182 -23.70 -34.22 -34.42
C ASP A 182 -25.21 -34.07 -34.45
N ILE A 183 -25.80 -34.04 -33.24
CA ILE A 183 -27.21 -33.72 -33.02
C ILE A 183 -27.28 -32.19 -33.00
N PHE A 184 -27.80 -31.63 -34.08
CA PHE A 184 -28.07 -30.19 -34.16
C PHE A 184 -29.30 -29.88 -33.31
N GLU A 185 -29.22 -28.90 -32.41
CA GLU A 185 -30.29 -28.61 -31.44
C GLU A 185 -31.37 -27.69 -32.03
N GLY A 186 -31.11 -27.09 -33.19
CA GLY A 186 -32.02 -26.17 -33.86
C GLY A 186 -32.02 -24.78 -33.21
N LEU A 187 -33.18 -24.13 -33.23
CA LEU A 187 -33.35 -22.78 -32.66
C LEU A 187 -33.14 -22.79 -31.14
N LYS A 188 -32.25 -21.93 -30.64
CA LYS A 188 -31.87 -21.85 -29.23
C LYS A 188 -32.42 -20.62 -28.52
N HIS A 189 -32.20 -19.43 -29.08
CA HIS A 189 -32.67 -18.16 -28.51
C HIS A 189 -33.26 -17.27 -29.58
N THR A 190 -34.28 -16.48 -29.23
CA THR A 190 -34.80 -15.39 -30.06
C THR A 190 -34.51 -14.05 -29.38
N TYR A 191 -34.20 -13.03 -30.18
CA TYR A 191 -33.81 -11.71 -29.71
C TYR A 191 -34.80 -10.67 -30.24
N ASN A 192 -35.39 -9.89 -29.33
CA ASN A 192 -36.21 -8.74 -29.64
C ASN A 192 -35.84 -7.59 -28.69
N ILE A 193 -34.91 -6.74 -29.12
CA ILE A 193 -34.43 -5.60 -28.33
C ILE A 193 -34.99 -4.33 -28.94
N ALA A 194 -35.76 -3.59 -28.14
CA ALA A 194 -36.34 -2.31 -28.54
C ALA A 194 -35.26 -1.36 -29.08
N GLY A 195 -35.46 -0.86 -30.30
CA GLY A 195 -34.61 0.18 -30.90
C GLY A 195 -33.53 -0.30 -31.87
N GLY A 196 -33.48 -1.59 -32.25
CA GLY A 196 -32.75 -1.97 -33.47
C GLY A 196 -32.06 -3.33 -33.53
N PHE A 197 -32.39 -4.31 -32.68
CA PHE A 197 -31.83 -5.66 -32.80
C PHE A 197 -32.93 -6.72 -32.72
N LEU A 198 -33.15 -7.41 -33.85
CA LEU A 198 -34.06 -8.52 -34.01
C LEU A 198 -33.29 -9.67 -34.67
N GLY A 199 -33.41 -10.88 -34.13
CA GLY A 199 -32.64 -12.02 -34.61
C GLY A 199 -32.84 -13.26 -33.76
N TYR A 200 -32.00 -14.27 -33.97
CA TYR A 200 -32.01 -15.50 -33.19
C TYR A 200 -30.63 -16.15 -33.15
N SER A 201 -30.46 -17.15 -32.29
CA SER A 201 -29.32 -18.06 -32.34
C SER A 201 -29.77 -19.51 -32.34
N GLY A 202 -28.91 -20.39 -32.85
CA GLY A 202 -29.18 -21.82 -32.87
C GLY A 202 -28.00 -22.65 -33.32
N HIS A 203 -28.12 -23.97 -33.11
CA HIS A 203 -27.14 -24.97 -33.47
C HIS A 203 -27.68 -25.71 -34.70
N PHE A 204 -27.12 -25.41 -35.87
CA PHE A 204 -27.64 -25.82 -37.17
C PHE A 204 -26.50 -26.39 -38.02
N ASP A 205 -26.82 -27.31 -38.91
CA ASP A 205 -25.85 -27.75 -39.90
C ASP A 205 -25.66 -26.71 -41.01
N ASP A 206 -24.54 -26.82 -41.73
CA ASP A 206 -24.18 -25.93 -42.83
C ASP A 206 -25.28 -25.81 -43.89
N SER A 207 -26.02 -26.87 -44.21
CA SER A 207 -27.04 -26.81 -45.27
C SER A 207 -28.23 -25.95 -44.86
N VAL A 208 -28.60 -25.97 -43.57
CA VAL A 208 -29.63 -25.08 -43.03
C VAL A 208 -29.15 -23.64 -43.03
N ILE A 209 -27.90 -23.38 -42.65
CA ILE A 209 -27.33 -22.03 -42.66
C ILE A 209 -27.23 -21.46 -44.07
N GLU A 210 -26.87 -22.26 -45.08
CA GLU A 210 -26.87 -21.80 -46.47
C GLU A 210 -28.26 -21.40 -46.97
N GLU A 211 -29.33 -22.07 -46.51
CA GLU A 211 -30.70 -21.66 -46.82
C GLU A 211 -31.11 -20.39 -46.05
N VAL A 212 -30.76 -20.29 -44.77
CA VAL A 212 -30.98 -19.08 -43.95
C VAL A 212 -30.30 -17.86 -44.57
N ARG A 213 -29.05 -18.01 -45.03
CA ARG A 213 -28.28 -16.92 -45.65
C ARG A 213 -28.94 -16.40 -46.93
N LYS A 214 -29.71 -17.22 -47.65
CA LYS A 214 -30.41 -16.79 -48.87
C LYS A 214 -31.73 -16.08 -48.59
N HIS A 215 -32.21 -16.09 -47.35
CA HIS A 215 -33.49 -15.51 -47.01
C HIS A 215 -33.44 -13.95 -47.07
N PRO A 216 -34.40 -13.27 -47.73
CA PRO A 216 -34.34 -11.83 -47.97
C PRO A 216 -34.34 -10.97 -46.70
N ASP A 217 -34.81 -11.52 -45.59
CA ASP A 217 -34.90 -10.85 -44.29
C ASP A 217 -33.62 -10.92 -43.45
N VAL A 218 -32.64 -11.76 -43.81
CA VAL A 218 -31.38 -11.89 -43.06
C VAL A 218 -30.39 -10.81 -43.51
N GLU A 219 -29.85 -10.09 -42.54
CA GLU A 219 -28.81 -9.07 -42.76
C GLU A 219 -27.42 -9.70 -42.79
N TYR A 220 -27.10 -10.54 -41.79
CA TYR A 220 -25.89 -11.35 -41.71
C TYR A 220 -26.10 -12.54 -40.78
N VAL A 221 -25.22 -13.52 -40.91
CA VAL A 221 -25.07 -14.64 -39.97
C VAL A 221 -23.69 -14.52 -39.35
N GLU A 222 -23.58 -14.62 -38.03
CA GLU A 222 -22.33 -14.61 -37.27
C GLU A 222 -22.13 -15.98 -36.62
N LYS A 223 -20.94 -16.54 -36.70
CA LYS A 223 -20.61 -17.77 -35.96
C LYS A 223 -20.51 -17.47 -34.47
N ASP A 224 -21.18 -18.26 -33.65
CA ASP A 224 -21.17 -18.12 -32.20
C ASP A 224 -19.75 -18.38 -31.65
N SER A 225 -19.39 -17.72 -30.57
CA SER A 225 -18.03 -17.76 -30.03
C SER A 225 -18.02 -17.75 -28.51
N ILE A 226 -16.98 -18.36 -27.94
CA ILE A 226 -16.84 -18.46 -26.49
C ILE A 226 -16.39 -17.09 -25.94
N VAL A 227 -17.18 -16.54 -25.02
CA VAL A 227 -16.79 -15.41 -24.19
C VAL A 227 -16.33 -15.89 -22.82
N HIS A 228 -15.25 -15.29 -22.31
CA HIS A 228 -14.75 -15.55 -20.96
C HIS A 228 -15.14 -14.41 -20.02
N THR A 229 -15.37 -14.72 -18.74
CA THR A 229 -15.42 -13.69 -17.71
C THR A 229 -14.07 -12.95 -17.71
N LEU A 230 -14.10 -11.62 -17.80
CA LEU A 230 -12.91 -10.81 -17.52
C LEU A 230 -12.50 -11.12 -16.07
N GLY A 231 -11.39 -11.84 -15.88
CA GLY A 231 -10.99 -12.32 -14.55
C GLY A 231 -10.72 -11.16 -13.60
N ASP A 232 -11.14 -11.29 -12.34
CA ASP A 232 -10.96 -10.35 -11.22
C ASP A 232 -9.49 -10.12 -10.79
N SER A 233 -8.53 -10.19 -11.70
CA SER A 233 -7.10 -9.99 -11.41
C SER A 233 -6.65 -8.60 -11.84
N ASP A 234 -7.28 -7.56 -11.31
CA ASP A 234 -6.85 -6.15 -11.47
C ASP A 234 -5.70 -5.75 -10.52
N GLY A 235 -5.12 -6.75 -9.82
CA GLY A 235 -4.03 -6.56 -8.87
C GLY A 235 -2.66 -6.77 -9.50
N GLU A 236 -1.79 -5.79 -9.31
CA GLU A 236 -0.36 -5.87 -9.62
C GLU A 236 0.41 -6.51 -8.46
N THR A 237 1.56 -7.10 -8.78
CA THR A 237 2.49 -7.63 -7.77
C THR A 237 3.85 -6.96 -7.90
N GLU A 238 4.22 -6.15 -6.92
CA GLU A 238 5.58 -5.65 -6.81
C GLU A 238 6.47 -6.68 -6.11
N LYS A 239 7.61 -7.00 -6.74
CA LYS A 239 8.64 -7.87 -6.17
C LYS A 239 9.72 -7.03 -5.50
N ASN A 240 10.31 -7.57 -4.43
CA ASN A 240 11.32 -6.87 -3.61
C ASN A 240 10.75 -5.63 -2.89
N ALA A 241 9.46 -5.67 -2.57
CA ALA A 241 8.83 -4.66 -1.74
C ALA A 241 9.32 -4.78 -0.28
N PRO A 242 9.36 -3.67 0.48
CA PRO A 242 9.55 -3.74 1.93
C PRO A 242 8.49 -4.62 2.59
N TRP A 243 8.88 -5.31 3.66
CA TRP A 243 8.01 -6.26 4.34
C TRP A 243 6.71 -5.62 4.85
N GLY A 244 6.74 -4.34 5.23
CA GLY A 244 5.55 -3.61 5.70
C GLY A 244 4.46 -3.55 4.63
N LEU A 245 4.83 -3.29 3.37
CA LEU A 245 3.90 -3.34 2.24
C LEU A 245 3.38 -4.75 2.02
N ALA A 246 4.28 -5.75 2.04
CA ALA A 246 3.88 -7.15 1.90
C ALA A 246 2.89 -7.57 3.00
N ARG A 247 3.10 -7.13 4.24
CA ARG A 247 2.27 -7.53 5.38
C ARG A 247 0.85 -7.01 5.28
N ILE A 248 0.67 -5.75 4.86
CA ILE A 248 -0.67 -5.18 4.68
C ILE A 248 -1.39 -5.72 3.44
N SER A 249 -0.72 -6.45 2.54
CA SER A 249 -1.37 -7.06 1.38
C SER A 249 -1.76 -8.52 1.55
N HIS A 250 -1.35 -9.16 2.64
CA HIS A 250 -1.65 -10.56 2.95
C HIS A 250 -2.44 -10.66 4.25
N ARG A 251 -3.36 -11.63 4.32
CA ARG A 251 -4.11 -11.91 5.56
C ARG A 251 -3.29 -12.81 6.48
N ASP A 252 -2.78 -13.91 5.93
CA ASP A 252 -1.88 -14.82 6.63
C ASP A 252 -0.52 -14.16 6.91
N SER A 253 0.15 -14.64 7.96
CA SER A 253 1.50 -14.21 8.31
C SER A 253 2.47 -14.44 7.15
N LEU A 254 3.48 -13.58 7.05
CA LEU A 254 4.45 -13.62 5.96
C LEU A 254 5.30 -14.88 6.03
N SER A 255 5.53 -15.51 4.87
CA SER A 255 6.48 -16.61 4.70
C SER A 255 7.64 -16.17 3.81
N PHE A 256 8.65 -17.03 3.64
CA PHE A 256 9.74 -16.81 2.68
C PHE A 256 9.26 -16.57 1.25
N ALA A 257 8.07 -17.03 0.89
CA ALA A 257 7.50 -16.83 -0.44
C ALA A 257 6.78 -15.47 -0.61
N THR A 258 6.36 -14.83 0.49
CA THR A 258 5.48 -13.63 0.46
C THR A 258 6.11 -12.39 1.09
N PHE A 259 7.14 -12.52 1.91
CA PHE A 259 7.71 -11.40 2.71
C PHE A 259 8.21 -10.18 1.91
N ASN A 260 8.41 -10.32 0.60
CA ASN A 260 8.90 -9.28 -0.29
C ASN A 260 7.98 -9.02 -1.49
N LYS A 261 6.70 -9.42 -1.39
CA LYS A 261 5.69 -9.24 -2.44
C LYS A 261 4.58 -8.33 -1.95
N TYR A 262 4.36 -7.23 -2.66
CA TYR A 262 3.23 -6.35 -2.39
C TYR A 262 2.16 -6.55 -3.47
N LEU A 263 0.97 -6.98 -3.06
CA LEU A 263 -0.20 -7.11 -3.95
C LEU A 263 -0.99 -5.81 -3.86
N TYR A 264 -1.20 -5.10 -4.97
CA TYR A 264 -1.80 -3.77 -4.95
C TYR A 264 -2.58 -3.48 -6.24
N ALA A 265 -3.58 -2.62 -6.15
CA ALA A 265 -4.38 -2.17 -7.28
C ALA A 265 -3.58 -1.13 -8.07
N SER A 266 -3.56 -1.25 -9.39
CA SER A 266 -2.73 -0.41 -10.27
C SER A 266 -3.09 1.09 -10.22
N ASP A 267 -4.30 1.43 -9.80
CA ASP A 267 -4.86 2.78 -9.63
C ASP A 267 -4.78 3.32 -8.19
N ALA A 268 -4.15 2.58 -7.27
CA ALA A 268 -4.03 2.95 -5.86
C ALA A 268 -3.41 4.34 -5.63
N GLY A 269 -4.21 5.25 -5.07
CA GLY A 269 -3.85 6.63 -4.76
C GLY A 269 -4.17 7.66 -5.84
N GLU A 270 -4.63 7.24 -7.02
CA GLU A 270 -4.91 8.17 -8.12
C GLU A 270 -5.97 9.21 -7.74
N GLY A 271 -5.67 10.49 -7.99
CA GLY A 271 -6.59 11.59 -7.69
C GLY A 271 -6.69 11.99 -6.22
N VAL A 272 -5.90 11.38 -5.33
CA VAL A 272 -5.91 11.68 -3.89
C VAL A 272 -4.71 12.52 -3.49
N ASP A 273 -4.96 13.51 -2.64
CA ASP A 273 -3.92 14.34 -2.04
C ASP A 273 -3.66 13.94 -0.58
N ALA A 274 -2.43 13.57 -0.26
CA ALA A 274 -1.98 13.23 1.08
C ALA A 274 -1.19 14.37 1.72
N TYR A 275 -1.73 14.97 2.77
CA TYR A 275 -1.04 15.96 3.59
C TYR A 275 -0.18 15.27 4.65
N VAL A 276 1.12 15.50 4.63
CA VAL A 276 2.05 14.97 5.64
C VAL A 276 2.40 16.12 6.58
N ILE A 277 1.78 16.13 7.76
CA ILE A 277 1.94 17.16 8.77
C ILE A 277 3.07 16.74 9.71
N ASP A 278 4.30 17.20 9.42
CA ASP A 278 5.53 16.63 9.98
C ASP A 278 6.73 17.62 9.92
N THR A 279 7.96 17.14 9.74
CA THR A 279 9.20 17.93 9.62
C THR A 279 9.43 18.52 8.23
N GLY A 280 8.61 18.14 7.24
CA GLY A 280 8.75 18.50 5.83
C GLY A 280 8.77 17.27 4.93
N THR A 281 9.14 17.43 3.66
CA THR A 281 9.41 16.32 2.75
C THR A 281 10.52 16.72 1.77
N ASN A 282 11.45 15.80 1.48
CA ASN A 282 12.34 15.91 0.34
C ASN A 282 11.54 15.69 -0.96
N THR A 283 10.92 16.76 -1.45
CA THR A 283 10.05 16.73 -2.64
C THR A 283 10.79 16.36 -3.93
N GLU A 284 12.12 16.46 -3.93
CA GLU A 284 12.99 16.07 -5.06
C GLU A 284 13.36 14.58 -5.05
N HIS A 285 12.95 13.82 -4.03
CA HIS A 285 13.25 12.39 -3.96
C HIS A 285 12.61 11.64 -5.14
N VAL A 286 13.41 10.87 -5.88
CA VAL A 286 12.98 10.27 -7.15
C VAL A 286 11.81 9.30 -7.01
N ASP A 287 11.66 8.71 -5.82
CA ASP A 287 10.58 7.77 -5.53
C ASP A 287 9.19 8.41 -5.58
N PHE A 288 9.08 9.74 -5.48
CA PHE A 288 7.81 10.45 -5.64
C PHE A 288 7.45 10.73 -7.11
N GLU A 289 8.40 10.59 -8.04
CA GLU A 289 8.18 10.85 -9.48
C GLU A 289 7.53 12.23 -9.76
N GLY A 290 7.88 13.23 -8.95
CA GLY A 290 7.34 14.60 -9.06
C GLY A 290 5.96 14.81 -8.43
N ARG A 291 5.37 13.81 -7.77
CA ARG A 291 4.08 13.89 -7.06
C ARG A 291 4.16 14.50 -5.66
N ALA A 292 5.37 14.79 -5.18
CA ALA A 292 5.57 15.47 -3.89
C ALA A 292 5.72 16.97 -4.10
N HIS A 293 4.99 17.74 -3.30
CA HIS A 293 4.89 19.20 -3.40
C HIS A 293 5.04 19.83 -2.02
N TRP A 294 5.58 21.05 -1.99
CA TRP A 294 5.53 21.88 -0.79
C TRP A 294 4.13 22.44 -0.59
N GLY A 295 3.62 22.29 0.63
CA GLY A 295 2.36 22.89 1.07
C GLY A 295 2.62 24.15 1.88
N LYS A 296 3.08 23.99 3.12
CA LYS A 296 3.33 25.11 4.03
C LYS A 296 4.36 24.79 5.10
N THR A 297 5.25 25.75 5.36
CA THR A 297 6.05 25.82 6.58
C THR A 297 5.40 26.73 7.61
N ILE A 298 5.09 26.17 8.79
CA ILE A 298 4.43 26.87 9.89
C ILE A 298 5.43 27.53 10.85
N PRO A 299 6.50 26.85 11.32
CA PRO A 299 7.47 27.48 12.20
C PRO A 299 8.11 28.71 11.54
N ALA A 300 8.00 29.85 12.21
CA ALA A 300 8.57 31.09 11.69
C ALA A 300 10.11 30.99 11.58
N GLY A 301 10.64 31.42 10.43
CA GLY A 301 12.08 31.45 10.14
C GLY A 301 12.67 30.15 9.59
N ASP A 302 11.89 29.08 9.50
CA ASP A 302 12.33 27.82 8.85
C ASP A 302 12.14 27.90 7.32
N ALA A 303 13.03 27.23 6.59
CA ALA A 303 12.92 27.08 5.14
C ALA A 303 11.96 25.93 4.76
N ASP A 304 11.51 25.95 3.51
CA ASP A 304 10.77 24.86 2.87
C ASP A 304 11.72 23.68 2.56
N GLU A 305 12.22 23.05 3.62
CA GLU A 305 13.06 21.86 3.58
C GLU A 305 12.73 20.88 4.72
N ASP A 306 12.95 19.58 4.46
CA ASP A 306 12.98 18.57 5.53
C ASP A 306 14.38 18.45 6.11
N GLY A 307 14.63 19.17 7.20
CA GLY A 307 15.91 19.12 7.90
C GLY A 307 16.06 17.95 8.88
N ASN A 308 15.05 17.08 9.02
CA ASN A 308 15.09 15.95 9.96
C ASN A 308 15.08 14.58 9.26
N GLY A 309 14.27 14.44 8.20
CA GLY A 309 14.10 13.20 7.44
C GLY A 309 12.87 12.39 7.81
N HIS A 310 12.32 12.62 9.00
CA HIS A 310 11.13 11.91 9.50
C HIS A 310 9.93 12.08 8.57
N GLY A 311 9.59 13.31 8.18
CA GLY A 311 8.48 13.59 7.28
C GLY A 311 8.69 13.03 5.86
N THR A 312 9.93 13.00 5.37
CA THR A 312 10.27 12.30 4.12
C THR A 312 10.01 10.80 4.21
N HIS A 313 10.36 10.15 5.32
CA HIS A 313 10.12 8.72 5.54
C HIS A 313 8.62 8.38 5.57
N CYS A 314 7.85 9.17 6.32
CA CYS A 314 6.39 9.04 6.35
C CYS A 314 5.79 9.24 4.96
N SER A 315 6.21 10.28 4.23
CA SER A 315 5.75 10.56 2.87
C SER A 315 6.02 9.41 1.90
N GLY A 316 7.22 8.82 1.95
CA GLY A 316 7.58 7.66 1.14
C GLY A 316 6.69 6.45 1.44
N THR A 317 6.35 6.23 2.71
CA THR A 317 5.49 5.14 3.15
C THR A 317 4.03 5.35 2.70
N VAL A 318 3.55 6.59 2.65
CA VAL A 318 2.22 6.91 2.13
C VAL A 318 2.14 6.67 0.62
N ALA A 319 3.05 7.28 -0.16
CA ALA A 319 2.84 7.44 -1.62
C ALA A 319 4.10 7.29 -2.49
N GLY A 320 5.22 6.80 -1.94
CA GLY A 320 6.40 6.47 -2.73
C GLY A 320 6.11 5.40 -3.80
N LYS A 321 6.79 5.46 -4.95
CA LYS A 321 6.69 4.48 -6.02
C LYS A 321 7.08 3.09 -5.52
N LYS A 322 8.22 2.96 -4.85
CA LYS A 322 8.73 1.69 -4.32
C LYS A 322 8.32 1.45 -2.88
N TYR A 323 8.31 2.50 -2.06
CA TYR A 323 8.11 2.38 -0.61
C TYR A 323 6.68 2.65 -0.16
N GLY A 324 5.83 3.16 -1.05
CA GLY A 324 4.49 3.62 -0.72
C GLY A 324 3.39 2.58 -0.89
N VAL A 325 2.36 2.73 -0.05
CA VAL A 325 1.09 2.01 -0.15
C VAL A 325 0.24 2.53 -1.31
N ALA A 326 0.01 3.84 -1.38
CA ALA A 326 -0.81 4.49 -2.41
C ALA A 326 0.08 5.13 -3.49
N LYS A 327 0.62 4.28 -4.37
CA LYS A 327 1.71 4.62 -5.30
C LYS A 327 1.40 5.72 -6.31
N LYS A 328 0.13 6.14 -6.48
CA LYS A 328 -0.26 7.26 -7.35
C LYS A 328 -0.74 8.52 -6.63
N ALA A 329 -0.74 8.53 -5.29
CA ALA A 329 -1.17 9.70 -4.52
C ALA A 329 -0.19 10.88 -4.64
N ASN A 330 -0.71 12.10 -4.54
CA ASN A 330 0.12 13.30 -4.44
C ASN A 330 0.46 13.54 -2.97
N VAL A 331 1.67 13.99 -2.68
CA VAL A 331 2.11 14.33 -1.32
C VAL A 331 2.23 15.84 -1.19
N TYR A 332 1.70 16.41 -0.11
CA TYR A 332 1.85 17.81 0.25
C TYR A 332 2.53 17.91 1.62
N ALA A 333 3.74 18.46 1.63
CA ALA A 333 4.52 18.67 2.84
C ALA A 333 3.95 19.84 3.67
N VAL A 334 3.56 19.56 4.91
CA VAL A 334 3.11 20.57 5.88
C VAL A 334 4.06 20.52 7.07
N LYS A 335 5.05 21.41 7.07
CA LYS A 335 6.09 21.45 8.10
C LYS A 335 5.56 22.14 9.35
N VAL A 336 5.43 21.38 10.43
CA VAL A 336 5.05 21.85 11.78
C VAL A 336 6.13 21.55 12.83
N LEU A 337 7.05 20.64 12.51
CA LEU A 337 8.23 20.34 13.31
C LEU A 337 9.48 20.93 12.64
N ARG A 338 10.37 21.51 13.44
CA ARG A 338 11.65 22.08 12.97
C ARG A 338 12.63 20.96 12.63
N SER A 339 13.79 21.31 12.09
CA SER A 339 14.84 20.35 11.68
C SER A 339 15.34 19.45 12.82
N ASN A 340 15.19 19.86 14.07
CA ASN A 340 15.47 19.01 15.24
C ASN A 340 14.35 18.01 15.58
N GLY A 341 13.29 17.92 14.77
CA GLY A 341 12.16 17.02 14.99
C GLY A 341 11.17 17.50 16.06
N SER A 342 11.25 18.75 16.50
CA SER A 342 10.39 19.31 17.55
C SER A 342 9.61 20.53 17.07
N GLY A 343 8.42 20.75 17.62
CA GLY A 343 7.56 21.88 17.29
C GLY A 343 6.57 22.17 18.43
N THR A 344 5.90 23.31 18.38
CA THR A 344 4.91 23.67 19.40
C THR A 344 3.54 23.08 19.04
N MET A 345 2.72 22.78 20.05
CA MET A 345 1.32 22.35 19.80
C MET A 345 0.53 23.39 18.99
N ALA A 346 0.84 24.69 19.14
CA ALA A 346 0.23 25.76 18.35
C ALA A 346 0.58 25.65 16.86
N ASP A 347 1.84 25.37 16.53
CA ASP A 347 2.28 25.17 15.14
C ASP A 347 1.62 23.93 14.54
N VAL A 348 1.51 22.84 15.31
CA VAL A 348 0.82 21.61 14.88
C VAL A 348 -0.66 21.89 14.58
N VAL A 349 -1.37 22.58 15.49
CA VAL A 349 -2.77 22.96 15.27
C VAL A 349 -2.92 23.85 14.03
N LYS A 350 -1.99 24.80 13.82
CA LYS A 350 -1.99 25.66 12.63
C LYS A 350 -1.73 24.87 11.34
N GLY A 351 -0.91 23.83 11.39
CA GLY A 351 -0.71 22.91 10.26
C GLY A 351 -1.97 22.12 9.91
N VAL A 352 -2.70 21.64 10.92
CA VAL A 352 -4.00 20.96 10.74
C VAL A 352 -5.02 21.92 10.11
N GLU A 353 -5.10 23.15 10.60
CA GLU A 353 -5.96 24.20 10.02
C GLU A 353 -5.62 24.46 8.55
N TRP A 354 -4.32 24.58 8.22
CA TRP A 354 -3.89 24.80 6.84
C TRP A 354 -4.28 23.64 5.92
N ALA A 355 -4.08 22.39 6.36
CA ALA A 355 -4.46 21.20 5.58
C ALA A 355 -5.98 21.15 5.33
N ALA A 356 -6.78 21.41 6.38
CA ALA A 356 -8.24 21.52 6.28
C ALA A 356 -8.68 22.58 5.25
N ASN A 357 -8.13 23.79 5.34
CA ASN A 357 -8.46 24.86 4.40
C ASN A 357 -8.01 24.53 2.97
N SER A 358 -6.81 23.96 2.80
CA SER A 358 -6.32 23.53 1.49
C SER A 358 -7.24 22.48 0.84
N HIS A 359 -7.71 21.50 1.61
CA HIS A 359 -8.69 20.53 1.15
C HIS A 359 -10.01 21.18 0.74
N THR A 360 -10.59 22.01 1.61
CA THR A 360 -11.87 22.69 1.33
C THR A 360 -11.80 23.54 0.06
N GLU A 361 -10.68 24.24 -0.16
CA GLU A 361 -10.48 25.02 -1.40
C GLU A 361 -10.35 24.13 -2.64
N LYS A 362 -9.74 22.94 -2.53
CA LYS A 362 -9.67 21.97 -3.65
C LYS A 362 -11.04 21.36 -3.96
N VAL A 363 -11.82 21.01 -2.94
CA VAL A 363 -13.20 20.54 -3.08
C VAL A 363 -14.05 21.60 -3.80
N LYS A 364 -13.99 22.86 -3.35
CA LYS A 364 -14.73 23.97 -4.00
C LYS A 364 -14.33 24.19 -5.46
N LYS A 365 -13.06 24.00 -5.81
CA LYS A 365 -12.57 24.12 -7.20
C LYS A 365 -13.08 22.99 -8.09
N GLY A 366 -13.48 21.85 -7.54
CA GLY A 366 -14.09 20.74 -8.28
C GLY A 366 -13.22 20.21 -9.43
N LYS A 367 -11.89 20.12 -9.23
CA LYS A 367 -10.98 19.66 -10.29
C LYS A 367 -11.36 18.23 -10.70
N LYS A 368 -11.58 18.01 -12.00
CA LYS A 368 -11.85 16.67 -12.55
C LYS A 368 -10.77 15.68 -12.11
N GLY A 369 -11.19 14.52 -11.62
CA GLY A 369 -10.30 13.46 -11.14
C GLY A 369 -9.82 13.62 -9.70
N PHE A 370 -10.18 14.69 -8.98
CA PHE A 370 -9.93 14.78 -7.55
C PHE A 370 -10.90 13.84 -6.79
N LYS A 371 -10.33 12.93 -5.99
CA LYS A 371 -11.08 11.91 -5.24
C LYS A 371 -11.20 12.24 -3.75
N GLY A 372 -10.37 13.15 -3.25
CA GLY A 372 -10.42 13.65 -1.88
C GLY A 372 -9.03 13.81 -1.27
N SER A 373 -8.97 13.92 0.05
CA SER A 373 -7.70 14.14 0.75
C SER A 373 -7.56 13.30 2.00
N VAL A 374 -6.32 12.89 2.26
CA VAL A 374 -5.92 12.22 3.49
C VAL A 374 -4.87 13.04 4.22
N ALA A 375 -4.71 12.81 5.51
CA ALA A 375 -3.65 13.42 6.31
C ALA A 375 -2.98 12.38 7.20
N ASN A 376 -1.66 12.46 7.28
CA ASN A 376 -0.84 11.69 8.20
C ASN A 376 -0.25 12.62 9.25
N MET A 377 -0.45 12.29 10.53
CA MET A 377 0.22 12.95 11.66
C MET A 377 1.00 11.92 12.45
N SER A 378 2.26 11.72 12.05
CA SER A 378 3.20 10.81 12.68
C SER A 378 4.01 11.48 13.80
N LEU A 379 3.32 12.31 14.57
CA LEU A 379 3.85 13.08 15.67
C LEU A 379 3.00 12.86 16.91
N GLY A 380 3.55 13.20 18.07
CA GLY A 380 2.83 13.07 19.32
C GLY A 380 3.53 13.81 20.44
N GLY A 381 2.83 13.88 21.56
CA GLY A 381 3.31 14.44 22.81
C GLY A 381 2.25 14.25 23.88
N GLY A 382 2.37 15.00 24.97
CA GLY A 382 1.33 14.99 26.01
C GLY A 382 -0.05 15.37 25.46
N LYS A 383 -1.10 14.93 26.16
CA LYS A 383 -2.50 15.22 25.82
C LYS A 383 -2.76 16.71 25.59
N SER A 384 -3.42 17.03 24.48
CA SER A 384 -3.78 18.38 24.07
C SER A 384 -5.21 18.39 23.51
N PRO A 385 -6.21 18.79 24.33
CA PRO A 385 -7.60 18.88 23.87
C PRO A 385 -7.81 19.82 22.67
N ALA A 386 -6.94 20.83 22.51
CA ALA A 386 -6.98 21.74 21.38
C ALA A 386 -6.59 21.02 20.08
N LEU A 387 -5.56 20.17 20.12
CA LEU A 387 -5.14 19.38 18.98
C LEU A 387 -6.18 18.33 18.61
N ASP A 388 -6.75 17.62 19.58
CA ASP A 388 -7.79 16.62 19.34
C ASP A 388 -9.02 17.25 18.66
N ARG A 389 -9.45 18.44 19.12
CA ARG A 389 -10.55 19.19 18.49
C ARG A 389 -10.20 19.66 17.09
N ALA A 390 -8.98 20.11 16.85
CA ALA A 390 -8.54 20.54 15.52
C ALA A 390 -8.56 19.38 14.53
N VAL A 391 -8.02 18.21 14.91
CA VAL A 391 -8.05 16.99 14.09
C VAL A 391 -9.49 16.55 13.84
N ASN A 392 -10.31 16.46 14.88
CA ASN A 392 -11.73 16.09 14.74
C ASN A 392 -12.50 17.05 13.83
N GLY A 393 -12.21 18.36 13.90
CA GLY A 393 -12.78 19.38 13.02
C GLY A 393 -12.33 19.24 11.57
N ALA A 394 -11.05 18.95 11.33
CA ALA A 394 -10.54 18.69 9.99
C ALA A 394 -11.14 17.41 9.37
N VAL A 395 -11.39 16.38 10.19
CA VAL A 395 -12.12 15.19 9.75
C VAL A 395 -13.57 15.51 9.42
N ALA A 396 -14.24 16.33 10.23
CA ALA A 396 -15.60 16.79 9.95
C ALA A 396 -15.68 17.64 8.66
N ALA A 397 -14.59 18.30 8.27
CA ALA A 397 -14.48 19.04 7.02
C ALA A 397 -14.22 18.15 5.77
N GLY A 398 -14.05 16.83 5.94
CA GLY A 398 -13.94 15.86 4.85
C GLY A 398 -12.57 15.19 4.68
N ILE A 399 -11.54 15.60 5.42
CA ILE A 399 -10.22 14.96 5.32
C ILE A 399 -10.19 13.65 6.13
N HIS A 400 -9.59 12.61 5.58
CA HIS A 400 -9.36 11.36 6.31
C HIS A 400 -8.02 11.39 7.06
N PHE A 401 -8.02 11.26 8.38
CA PHE A 401 -6.80 11.31 9.20
C PHE A 401 -6.34 9.93 9.67
N ALA A 402 -5.04 9.66 9.55
CA ALA A 402 -4.34 8.66 10.33
C ALA A 402 -3.34 9.34 11.27
N VAL A 403 -3.29 8.86 12.51
CA VAL A 403 -2.43 9.43 13.57
C VAL A 403 -1.67 8.33 14.30
N ALA A 404 -0.46 8.64 14.79
CA ALA A 404 0.35 7.69 15.55
C ALA A 404 -0.23 7.49 16.98
N ALA A 405 -0.24 6.25 17.47
CA ALA A 405 -0.68 5.94 18.84
C ALA A 405 0.29 6.44 19.93
N GLY A 406 1.59 6.59 19.59
CA GLY A 406 2.68 6.93 20.51
C GLY A 406 3.58 5.74 20.85
N ASN A 407 4.76 6.02 21.42
CA ASN A 407 5.88 5.06 21.51
C ASN A 407 6.34 4.82 22.95
N ASP A 408 5.43 4.95 23.91
CA ASP A 408 5.73 4.94 25.35
C ASP A 408 5.28 3.65 26.04
N ASN A 409 4.79 2.66 25.27
CA ASN A 409 4.14 1.45 25.76
C ASN A 409 3.07 1.77 26.83
N ALA A 410 2.23 2.74 26.53
CA ALA A 410 1.23 3.30 27.43
C ALA A 410 -0.16 3.40 26.78
N ASP A 411 -1.15 3.86 27.55
CA ASP A 411 -2.50 4.11 27.04
C ASP A 411 -2.52 5.31 26.07
N SER A 412 -2.88 5.04 24.81
CA SER A 412 -2.97 6.00 23.71
C SER A 412 -3.92 7.16 24.02
N CYS A 413 -4.92 6.97 24.89
CA CYS A 413 -5.86 8.01 25.28
C CYS A 413 -5.23 9.17 26.09
N ASN A 414 -3.99 9.00 26.55
CA ASN A 414 -3.21 10.02 27.25
C ASN A 414 -2.31 10.86 26.33
N TYR A 415 -2.36 10.62 25.02
CA TYR A 415 -1.53 11.29 24.03
C TYR A 415 -2.41 11.97 22.98
N SER A 416 -1.91 13.06 22.41
CA SER A 416 -2.56 13.74 21.29
C SER A 416 -1.59 13.80 20.11
N PRO A 417 -2.08 13.58 18.88
CA PRO A 417 -3.50 13.44 18.48
C PRO A 417 -4.11 12.03 18.62
N ALA A 418 -3.44 11.07 19.29
CA ALA A 418 -3.93 9.71 19.45
C ALA A 418 -5.34 9.59 20.10
N ALA A 419 -5.72 10.56 20.94
CA ALA A 419 -7.04 10.63 21.57
C ALA A 419 -8.14 11.27 20.68
N ALA A 420 -7.83 11.70 19.45
CA ALA A 420 -8.80 12.28 18.52
C ALA A 420 -9.75 11.21 17.95
N GLU A 421 -10.97 11.15 18.47
CA GLU A 421 -11.96 10.09 18.17
C GLU A 421 -12.28 9.87 16.68
N ASN A 422 -12.26 10.93 15.87
CA ASN A 422 -12.65 10.85 14.46
C ASN A 422 -11.49 10.44 13.53
N ALA A 423 -10.25 10.54 13.97
CA ALA A 423 -9.08 10.04 13.24
C ALA A 423 -8.93 8.52 13.41
N ILE A 424 -8.12 7.88 12.58
CA ILE A 424 -7.70 6.49 12.80
C ILE A 424 -6.38 6.49 13.57
N THR A 425 -6.40 6.05 14.82
CA THR A 425 -5.19 5.94 15.65
C THR A 425 -4.50 4.60 15.43
N VAL A 426 -3.21 4.66 15.12
CA VAL A 426 -2.46 3.52 14.58
C VAL A 426 -1.31 3.10 15.50
N GLY A 427 -1.40 1.87 16.00
CA GLY A 427 -0.34 1.17 16.72
C GLY A 427 0.65 0.48 15.78
N ALA A 428 1.82 0.13 16.30
CA ALA A 428 2.90 -0.49 15.53
C ALA A 428 2.95 -2.01 15.77
N SER A 429 3.09 -2.77 14.67
CA SER A 429 3.44 -4.20 14.69
C SER A 429 4.86 -4.44 14.18
N ALA A 430 5.38 -5.62 14.50
CA ALA A 430 6.65 -6.14 14.01
C ALA A 430 6.42 -7.20 12.91
N LEU A 431 7.53 -7.65 12.30
CA LEU A 431 7.53 -8.60 11.19
C LEU A 431 7.00 -9.99 11.61
N ASP A 432 7.18 -10.35 12.88
CA ASP A 432 6.74 -11.61 13.48
C ASP A 432 5.28 -11.59 13.96
N ASP A 433 4.51 -10.58 13.53
CA ASP A 433 3.14 -10.34 13.97
C ASP A 433 3.02 -10.12 15.50
N SER A 434 4.06 -9.68 16.18
CA SER A 434 3.91 -9.12 17.54
C SER A 434 3.51 -7.64 17.50
N ARG A 435 2.83 -7.16 18.54
CA ARG A 435 2.78 -5.72 18.82
C ARG A 435 4.20 -5.25 19.10
N ALA A 436 4.65 -4.19 18.42
CA ALA A 436 5.97 -3.62 18.69
C ALA A 436 6.06 -3.19 20.16
N TYR A 437 7.15 -3.55 20.85
CA TYR A 437 7.30 -3.41 22.30
C TYR A 437 7.11 -1.97 22.83
N PHE A 438 7.37 -0.95 22.00
CA PHE A 438 7.18 0.46 22.34
C PHE A 438 5.78 0.98 22.02
N SER A 439 4.97 0.28 21.22
CA SER A 439 3.70 0.81 20.74
C SER A 439 2.75 1.06 21.89
N ASN A 440 2.18 2.26 21.95
CA ASN A 440 1.00 2.50 22.78
C ASN A 440 -0.17 1.60 22.36
N TYR A 441 -1.12 1.45 23.28
CA TYR A 441 -2.25 0.54 23.20
C TYR A 441 -3.49 1.17 23.85
N GLY A 442 -4.56 0.41 24.06
CA GLY A 442 -5.78 0.85 24.75
C GLY A 442 -6.94 1.13 23.82
N THR A 443 -8.01 1.70 24.37
CA THR A 443 -9.29 1.86 23.67
C THR A 443 -9.25 2.93 22.57
N CYS A 444 -8.32 3.90 22.67
CA CYS A 444 -8.10 4.89 21.62
C CYS A 444 -7.24 4.36 20.48
N ASN A 445 -6.64 3.17 20.58
CA ASN A 445 -5.93 2.55 19.46
C ASN A 445 -6.95 1.81 18.57
N ASP A 446 -7.17 2.32 17.36
CA ASP A 446 -8.14 1.73 16.44
C ASP A 446 -7.59 0.49 15.75
N ILE A 447 -6.37 0.55 15.22
CA ILE A 447 -5.79 -0.46 14.33
C ILE A 447 -4.27 -0.54 14.47
N PHE A 448 -3.67 -1.65 14.10
CA PHE A 448 -2.22 -1.82 13.99
C PHE A 448 -1.77 -1.84 12.53
N ALA A 449 -0.54 -1.37 12.29
CA ALA A 449 0.15 -1.49 11.02
C ALA A 449 1.67 -1.69 11.24
N PRO A 450 2.43 -2.15 10.24
CA PRO A 450 3.88 -2.32 10.33
C PRO A 450 4.60 -1.05 10.80
N GLY A 451 5.31 -1.14 11.93
CA GLY A 451 6.00 0.02 12.52
C GLY A 451 7.38 -0.25 13.10
N LEU A 452 7.84 -1.50 13.18
CA LEU A 452 9.21 -1.83 13.63
C LEU A 452 10.11 -2.15 12.43
N SER A 453 11.24 -1.44 12.28
CA SER A 453 12.20 -1.67 11.18
C SER A 453 11.58 -1.49 9.80
N ILE A 454 11.01 -0.31 9.55
CA ILE A 454 10.36 0.05 8.28
C ILE A 454 11.32 0.83 7.40
N LEU A 455 11.58 0.31 6.21
CA LEU A 455 12.41 0.94 5.17
C LEU A 455 11.56 1.89 4.32
N SER A 456 11.99 3.15 4.18
CA SER A 456 11.37 4.14 3.30
C SER A 456 12.38 5.20 2.85
N THR A 457 11.91 6.20 2.09
CA THR A 457 12.68 7.34 1.58
C THR A 457 13.26 8.19 2.71
N TRP A 458 14.38 8.87 2.44
CA TRP A 458 15.10 9.69 3.42
C TRP A 458 15.69 10.95 2.78
N ILE A 459 16.28 11.80 3.62
CA ILE A 459 16.97 13.04 3.23
C ILE A 459 18.46 12.80 2.93
N GLY A 460 19.14 13.82 2.43
CA GLY A 460 20.58 13.81 2.13
C GLY A 460 20.91 13.52 0.66
N SER A 461 20.01 12.89 -0.09
CA SER A 461 20.05 12.85 -1.56
C SER A 461 18.69 12.52 -2.14
N LYS A 462 18.54 12.63 -3.46
CA LYS A 462 17.32 12.22 -4.18
C LYS A 462 17.05 10.70 -4.20
N TYR A 463 17.95 9.88 -3.66
CA TYR A 463 17.85 8.41 -3.61
C TYR A 463 17.98 7.84 -2.19
N ALA A 464 18.12 8.70 -1.19
CA ALA A 464 18.43 8.26 0.16
C ALA A 464 17.26 7.47 0.75
N VAL A 465 17.57 6.40 1.48
CA VAL A 465 16.58 5.56 2.17
C VAL A 465 17.08 5.28 3.57
N ASN A 466 16.15 5.03 4.49
CA ASN A 466 16.48 4.72 5.87
C ASN A 466 15.47 3.74 6.48
N THR A 467 15.94 2.95 7.44
CA THR A 467 15.11 2.02 8.20
C THR A 467 14.97 2.53 9.62
N ILE A 468 13.75 2.90 10.02
CA ILE A 468 13.45 3.40 11.36
C ILE A 468 12.18 2.74 11.91
N SER A 469 11.92 2.97 13.19
CA SER A 469 10.85 2.33 13.94
C SER A 469 10.03 3.35 14.70
N GLY A 470 8.72 3.13 14.76
CA GLY A 470 7.78 3.94 15.52
C GLY A 470 6.34 3.70 15.07
N THR A 471 5.38 4.07 15.90
CA THR A 471 3.99 4.27 15.46
C THR A 471 3.88 5.35 14.38
N SER A 472 4.88 6.24 14.31
CA SER A 472 5.13 7.16 13.19
C SER A 472 5.41 6.47 11.85
N MET A 473 5.83 5.21 11.84
CA MET A 473 5.99 4.41 10.62
C MET A 473 4.77 3.53 10.34
N ALA A 474 4.00 3.20 11.37
CA ALA A 474 2.73 2.49 11.22
C ALA A 474 1.61 3.39 10.66
N SER A 475 1.47 4.59 11.22
CA SER A 475 0.47 5.59 10.80
C SER A 475 0.45 5.88 9.29
N PRO A 476 1.58 6.10 8.59
CA PRO A 476 1.59 6.38 7.17
C PRO A 476 1.19 5.18 6.30
N HIS A 477 1.30 3.93 6.78
CA HIS A 477 0.70 2.79 6.08
C HIS A 477 -0.82 2.94 6.01
N VAL A 478 -1.46 3.38 7.11
CA VAL A 478 -2.92 3.57 7.16
C VAL A 478 -3.34 4.84 6.42
N ALA A 479 -2.57 5.93 6.47
CA ALA A 479 -2.82 7.10 5.61
C ALA A 479 -2.73 6.71 4.12
N GLY A 480 -1.77 5.86 3.77
CA GLY A 480 -1.67 5.24 2.46
C GLY A 480 -2.89 4.40 2.11
N LEU A 481 -3.39 3.56 3.03
CA LEU A 481 -4.63 2.79 2.81
C LEU A 481 -5.87 3.67 2.64
N LEU A 482 -5.96 4.77 3.40
CA LEU A 482 -7.02 5.76 3.20
C LEU A 482 -6.97 6.32 1.77
N ALA A 483 -5.79 6.68 1.28
CA ALA A 483 -5.63 7.18 -0.08
C ALA A 483 -5.90 6.10 -1.14
N TYR A 484 -5.46 4.88 -0.87
CA TYR A 484 -5.69 3.70 -1.69
C TYR A 484 -7.19 3.47 -1.88
N TYR A 485 -7.96 3.36 -0.81
CA TYR A 485 -9.39 3.06 -0.91
C TYR A 485 -10.24 4.23 -1.43
N LEU A 486 -9.79 5.46 -1.20
CA LEU A 486 -10.44 6.65 -1.75
C LEU A 486 -10.27 6.74 -3.28
N SER A 487 -9.11 6.32 -3.82
CA SER A 487 -8.91 6.30 -5.28
C SER A 487 -9.76 5.24 -5.99
N LEU A 488 -9.99 4.10 -5.34
CA LEU A 488 -10.83 3.01 -5.88
C LEU A 488 -12.33 3.35 -5.94
N GLN A 489 -12.76 4.46 -5.35
CA GLN A 489 -14.15 4.89 -5.51
C GLN A 489 -14.42 5.31 -6.96
N PRO A 490 -15.61 4.97 -7.52
CA PRO A 490 -16.04 5.54 -8.79
C PRO A 490 -15.96 7.07 -8.78
N SER A 491 -15.66 7.68 -9.91
CA SER A 491 -15.67 9.15 -10.01
C SER A 491 -17.07 9.69 -9.78
N SER A 492 -17.19 10.85 -9.15
CA SER A 492 -18.48 11.47 -8.82
C SER A 492 -19.29 11.89 -10.06
N ASP A 493 -18.64 12.00 -11.23
CA ASP A 493 -19.25 12.25 -12.54
C ASP A 493 -19.61 10.96 -13.31
N SER A 494 -19.40 9.77 -12.73
CA SER A 494 -19.80 8.49 -13.32
C SER A 494 -21.30 8.26 -13.18
N ALA A 495 -21.94 7.67 -14.20
CA ALA A 495 -23.32 7.18 -14.09
C ALA A 495 -23.50 6.10 -13.01
N TYR A 496 -22.39 5.51 -12.54
CA TYR A 496 -22.32 4.55 -11.44
C TYR A 496 -21.83 5.17 -10.12
N ALA A 497 -21.79 6.51 -10.02
CA ALA A 497 -21.38 7.20 -8.81
C ALA A 497 -22.32 6.83 -7.65
N VAL A 498 -21.73 6.27 -6.60
CA VAL A 498 -22.38 6.12 -5.28
C VAL A 498 -22.16 7.39 -4.47
N ALA A 499 -22.91 7.56 -3.38
CA ALA A 499 -22.72 8.68 -2.45
C ALA A 499 -21.25 8.80 -2.03
N GLU A 500 -20.74 10.03 -1.94
CA GLU A 500 -19.34 10.32 -1.58
C GLU A 500 -18.96 9.62 -0.26
N ILE A 501 -17.79 8.97 -0.23
CA ILE A 501 -17.35 8.22 0.94
C ILE A 501 -16.91 9.18 2.05
N THR A 502 -17.70 9.26 3.12
CA THR A 502 -17.37 10.13 4.26
C THR A 502 -16.20 9.57 5.07
N PRO A 503 -15.46 10.40 5.84
CA PRO A 503 -14.41 9.93 6.73
C PRO A 503 -14.85 8.90 7.75
N LYS A 504 -16.04 9.08 8.35
CA LYS A 504 -16.63 8.09 9.24
C LYS A 504 -16.83 6.75 8.54
N LYS A 505 -17.41 6.75 7.33
CA LYS A 505 -17.69 5.53 6.59
C LYS A 505 -16.41 4.82 6.15
N LEU A 506 -15.40 5.56 5.68
CA LEU A 506 -14.12 4.96 5.30
C LEU A 506 -13.37 4.38 6.52
N LYS A 507 -13.40 5.06 7.67
CA LYS A 507 -12.87 4.53 8.93
C LYS A 507 -13.55 3.20 9.27
N GLU A 508 -14.88 3.17 9.33
CA GLU A 508 -15.64 1.93 9.59
C GLU A 508 -15.28 0.81 8.60
N ASN A 509 -15.20 1.14 7.31
CA ASN A 509 -14.90 0.18 6.26
C ASN A 509 -13.49 -0.43 6.42
N ILE A 510 -12.46 0.39 6.65
CA ILE A 510 -11.08 -0.09 6.88
C ILE A 510 -10.99 -0.99 8.12
N LEU A 511 -11.65 -0.62 9.22
CA LEU A 511 -11.65 -1.45 10.42
C LEU A 511 -12.39 -2.76 10.18
N SER A 512 -13.48 -2.74 9.40
CA SER A 512 -14.32 -3.92 9.15
C SER A 512 -13.66 -4.99 8.27
N ILE A 513 -12.70 -4.63 7.42
CA ILE A 513 -12.01 -5.56 6.51
C ILE A 513 -10.65 -6.01 7.04
N ALA A 514 -10.19 -5.41 8.13
CA ALA A 514 -8.91 -5.70 8.77
C ALA A 514 -8.81 -7.18 9.19
N THR A 515 -7.57 -7.62 9.43
CA THR A 515 -7.30 -8.97 9.89
C THR A 515 -7.36 -8.99 11.42
N GLU A 516 -8.35 -9.67 11.98
CA GLU A 516 -8.60 -9.75 13.41
C GLU A 516 -7.83 -10.90 14.06
N GLY A 517 -7.25 -10.65 15.24
CA GLY A 517 -6.54 -11.66 16.03
C GLY A 517 -5.19 -12.07 15.45
N ALA A 518 -4.64 -11.32 14.51
CA ALA A 518 -3.36 -11.63 13.87
C ALA A 518 -2.16 -11.41 14.80
N LEU A 519 -2.25 -10.45 15.73
CA LEU A 519 -1.09 -10.03 16.49
C LEU A 519 -0.97 -10.74 17.85
N SER A 520 0.25 -11.04 18.28
CA SER A 520 0.57 -11.39 19.66
C SER A 520 0.84 -10.12 20.50
N ASP A 521 0.87 -10.27 21.82
CA ASP A 521 1.23 -9.22 22.79
C ASP A 521 0.35 -7.95 22.75
N VAL A 522 -0.87 -8.08 22.23
CA VAL A 522 -1.90 -7.03 22.28
C VAL A 522 -2.68 -7.14 23.60
N PRO A 523 -2.71 -6.09 24.44
CA PRO A 523 -3.50 -6.09 25.67
C PRO A 523 -4.99 -6.28 25.41
N SER A 524 -5.71 -6.93 26.32
CA SER A 524 -7.13 -7.31 26.16
C SER A 524 -8.09 -6.12 26.00
N ASN A 525 -7.71 -4.93 26.46
CA ASN A 525 -8.48 -3.68 26.29
C ASN A 525 -8.20 -2.99 24.95
N THR A 526 -7.43 -3.61 24.06
CA THR A 526 -7.00 -3.06 22.77
C THR A 526 -7.53 -3.93 21.64
N LYS A 527 -8.04 -3.31 20.57
CA LYS A 527 -8.51 -4.06 19.40
C LYS A 527 -7.32 -4.71 18.70
N ASN A 528 -7.31 -6.05 18.63
CA ASN A 528 -6.31 -6.79 17.88
C ASN A 528 -6.72 -6.90 16.40
N ILE A 529 -6.57 -5.79 15.68
CA ILE A 529 -6.86 -5.72 14.25
C ILE A 529 -5.68 -5.14 13.48
N LEU A 530 -5.27 -5.84 12.42
CA LEU A 530 -4.13 -5.49 11.59
C LEU A 530 -4.59 -5.02 10.21
N ALA A 531 -4.03 -3.90 9.76
CA ALA A 531 -4.37 -3.25 8.50
C ALA A 531 -4.22 -4.16 7.27
N TRP A 532 -5.18 -4.08 6.35
CA TRP A 532 -5.20 -4.86 5.11
C TRP A 532 -5.65 -4.00 3.91
N ASN A 533 -5.08 -4.24 2.73
CA ASN A 533 -5.26 -3.40 1.53
C ASN A 533 -6.23 -3.97 0.46
N GLY A 534 -6.90 -5.09 0.72
CA GLY A 534 -7.76 -5.72 -0.27
C GLY A 534 -7.10 -6.81 -1.11
N GLY A 535 -5.83 -7.16 -0.83
CA GLY A 535 -5.11 -8.23 -1.53
C GLY A 535 -4.82 -7.91 -3.01
N GLY A 536 -4.75 -6.62 -3.34
CA GLY A 536 -4.54 -6.14 -4.69
C GLY A 536 -5.80 -5.96 -5.54
N SER A 537 -6.99 -6.31 -5.03
CA SER A 537 -8.24 -6.02 -5.75
C SER A 537 -8.44 -4.51 -5.92
N SER A 538 -8.89 -4.10 -7.10
CA SER A 538 -9.33 -2.73 -7.44
C SER A 538 -10.81 -2.50 -7.09
N ASN A 539 -11.60 -3.57 -6.93
CA ASN A 539 -13.05 -3.47 -6.73
C ASN A 539 -13.38 -3.21 -5.26
N TYR A 540 -13.51 -1.94 -4.91
CA TYR A 540 -13.83 -1.52 -3.55
C TYR A 540 -15.05 -2.23 -2.94
N THR A 541 -16.14 -2.34 -3.70
CA THR A 541 -17.38 -2.95 -3.22
C THR A 541 -17.17 -4.42 -2.88
N SER A 542 -16.41 -5.15 -3.69
CA SER A 542 -16.06 -6.55 -3.42
C SER A 542 -15.18 -6.70 -2.18
N ILE A 543 -14.21 -5.79 -1.99
CA ILE A 543 -13.34 -5.77 -0.79
C ILE A 543 -14.18 -5.60 0.47
N ILE A 544 -15.08 -4.60 0.50
CA ILE A 544 -15.93 -4.35 1.67
C ILE A 544 -16.91 -5.49 1.91
N LYS A 545 -17.50 -6.06 0.84
CA LYS A 545 -18.43 -7.20 0.94
C LYS A 545 -17.76 -8.47 1.47
N ALA A 546 -16.48 -8.67 1.19
CA ALA A 546 -15.72 -9.81 1.73
C ALA A 546 -15.56 -9.74 3.25
N GLY A 547 -15.62 -8.54 3.84
CA GLY A 547 -15.58 -8.33 5.29
C GLY A 547 -14.23 -8.67 5.95
N GLY A 548 -14.27 -8.75 7.28
CA GLY A 548 -13.11 -9.01 8.12
C GLY A 548 -12.67 -10.46 8.05
N TYR A 549 -11.42 -10.71 8.44
CA TYR A 549 -10.88 -12.06 8.53
C TYR A 549 -10.34 -12.29 9.93
N ALA A 550 -10.95 -13.22 10.66
CA ALA A 550 -10.44 -13.67 11.94
C ALA A 550 -9.42 -14.80 11.72
N VAL A 551 -8.19 -14.61 12.19
CA VAL A 551 -7.17 -15.66 12.16
C VAL A 551 -7.67 -16.83 13.03
N LYS A 552 -7.77 -18.03 12.45
CA LYS A 552 -8.13 -19.23 13.20
C LYS A 552 -7.00 -19.49 14.21
N GLY A 553 -7.34 -19.43 15.50
CA GLY A 553 -6.36 -19.44 16.59
C GLY A 553 -5.27 -20.49 16.42
N SER A 554 -4.03 -20.05 16.26
CA SER A 554 -2.88 -20.90 16.52
C SER A 554 -2.90 -21.21 18.01
N LYS A 555 -3.02 -22.49 18.37
CA LYS A 555 -2.57 -22.96 19.68
C LYS A 555 -1.20 -22.36 19.95
N GLN A 556 -1.00 -21.91 21.19
CA GLN A 556 0.28 -21.57 21.79
C GLN A 556 1.40 -22.37 21.12
N LEU A 557 2.27 -21.69 20.36
CA LEU A 557 3.29 -22.33 19.54
C LEU A 557 4.21 -23.18 20.44
N PRO A 558 4.41 -24.47 20.14
CA PRO A 558 5.48 -25.25 20.74
C PRO A 558 6.84 -24.71 20.27
N THR A 559 7.85 -24.93 21.10
CA THR A 559 9.22 -24.43 20.99
C THR A 559 9.89 -24.69 19.64
N THR A 560 10.35 -23.59 19.01
CA THR A 560 11.46 -23.31 18.05
C THR A 560 12.09 -24.35 17.11
N VAL A 561 11.81 -25.66 17.18
CA VAL A 561 12.40 -26.66 16.28
C VAL A 561 11.34 -27.32 15.39
N GLU A 562 10.17 -27.64 15.94
CA GLU A 562 9.09 -28.31 15.20
C GLU A 562 8.48 -27.43 14.09
N LEU A 563 8.44 -26.11 14.30
CA LEU A 563 7.93 -25.15 13.31
C LEU A 563 8.88 -24.94 12.13
N LEU A 564 10.18 -25.10 12.37
CA LEU A 564 11.16 -25.00 11.30
C LEU A 564 11.01 -26.21 10.37
N GLU A 565 10.79 -27.39 10.93
CA GLU A 565 10.58 -28.63 10.17
C GLU A 565 9.23 -28.62 9.42
N GLU A 566 8.13 -28.23 10.08
CA GLU A 566 6.81 -28.16 9.42
C GLU A 566 6.74 -27.09 8.32
N ALA A 567 7.37 -25.92 8.52
CA ALA A 567 7.40 -24.87 7.50
C ALA A 567 8.23 -25.28 6.29
N ILE A 568 9.37 -25.95 6.51
CA ILE A 568 10.22 -26.48 5.44
C ILE A 568 9.49 -27.59 4.68
N GLU A 569 8.78 -28.49 5.37
CA GLU A 569 8.10 -29.62 4.76
C GLU A 569 6.85 -29.20 3.96
N LYS A 570 6.09 -28.22 4.48
CA LYS A 570 4.93 -27.65 3.79
C LYS A 570 5.32 -26.85 2.53
N ASP A 571 6.41 -26.09 2.59
CA ASP A 571 6.95 -25.35 1.45
C ASP A 571 7.61 -26.30 0.41
N PHE A 572 8.28 -27.36 0.87
CA PHE A 572 8.88 -28.37 -0.01
C PHE A 572 7.81 -29.15 -0.78
N ASN A 573 6.68 -29.48 -0.15
CA ASN A 573 5.55 -30.15 -0.81
C ASN A 573 4.84 -29.25 -1.84
N MET A 574 4.79 -27.94 -1.60
CA MET A 574 4.26 -26.99 -2.58
C MET A 574 5.19 -26.80 -3.80
N LEU A 575 6.50 -26.94 -3.60
CA LEU A 575 7.51 -26.89 -4.66
C LEU A 575 7.65 -28.22 -5.44
N SER A 576 7.50 -29.36 -4.77
CA SER A 576 7.65 -30.70 -5.38
C SER A 576 6.43 -31.11 -6.21
N GLY A 577 5.24 -30.58 -5.89
CA GLY A 577 3.99 -30.83 -6.62
C GLY A 577 3.99 -30.39 -8.09
N LYS A 578 5.03 -29.68 -8.56
CA LYS A 578 5.17 -29.22 -9.96
C LYS A 578 6.23 -29.93 -10.80
N VAL A 579 6.98 -30.91 -10.27
CA VAL A 579 8.04 -31.57 -11.05
C VAL A 579 8.06 -33.08 -10.79
N VAL A 580 7.30 -33.83 -11.59
CA VAL A 580 7.48 -35.28 -11.72
C VAL A 580 7.92 -35.61 -13.14
N LYS A 581 9.23 -35.80 -13.31
CA LYS A 581 9.92 -36.81 -14.15
C LYS A 581 11.35 -36.33 -14.49
N GLY A 582 12.36 -37.04 -13.98
CA GLY A 582 13.77 -36.86 -14.35
C GLY A 582 14.70 -36.81 -13.14
N THR A 583 14.93 -37.98 -12.52
CA THR A 583 15.55 -38.16 -11.20
C THR A 583 17.05 -37.86 -11.09
N GLU A 584 17.74 -37.46 -12.17
CA GLU A 584 19.18 -37.19 -12.12
C GLU A 584 19.56 -35.70 -12.23
N SER A 585 18.70 -34.84 -12.80
CA SER A 585 19.02 -33.40 -12.91
C SER A 585 18.80 -32.62 -11.61
N VAL A 586 17.96 -33.15 -10.71
CA VAL A 586 17.54 -32.50 -9.48
C VAL A 586 18.69 -32.44 -8.48
N VAL A 587 19.46 -33.52 -8.30
CA VAL A 587 20.56 -33.58 -7.32
C VAL A 587 21.61 -32.50 -7.59
N SER A 588 22.00 -32.31 -8.86
CA SER A 588 22.99 -31.28 -9.24
C SER A 588 22.48 -29.85 -9.05
N LYS A 589 21.17 -29.62 -9.18
CA LYS A 589 20.53 -28.32 -8.93
C LYS A 589 20.35 -28.08 -7.43
N THR A 590 20.07 -29.11 -6.65
CA THR A 590 19.97 -29.06 -5.18
C THR A 590 21.31 -28.77 -4.54
N GLU A 591 22.41 -29.34 -5.04
CA GLU A 591 23.76 -28.97 -4.59
C GLU A 591 24.13 -27.52 -4.92
N LYS A 592 23.75 -27.03 -6.11
CA LYS A 592 23.95 -25.62 -6.49
C LYS A 592 23.11 -24.67 -5.64
N LEU A 593 21.88 -25.05 -5.30
CA LEU A 593 21.00 -24.28 -4.43
C LEU A 593 21.52 -24.27 -2.99
N SER A 594 21.94 -25.41 -2.46
CA SER A 594 22.55 -25.55 -1.12
C SER A 594 23.82 -24.70 -0.99
N LYS A 595 24.71 -24.73 -1.99
CA LYS A 595 25.90 -23.85 -2.04
C LYS A 595 25.54 -22.36 -2.13
N LYS A 596 24.40 -22.01 -2.73
CA LYS A 596 23.92 -20.62 -2.85
C LYS A 596 23.27 -20.15 -1.54
N ILE A 597 22.55 -21.03 -0.85
CA ILE A 597 21.98 -20.81 0.49
C ILE A 597 23.10 -20.65 1.52
N GLN A 598 24.11 -21.52 1.51
CA GLN A 598 25.31 -21.37 2.35
C GLN A 598 26.05 -20.06 2.06
N LYS A 599 26.10 -19.61 0.80
CA LYS A 599 26.72 -18.32 0.46
C LYS A 599 25.92 -17.11 0.96
N MET A 600 24.59 -17.19 1.01
CA MET A 600 23.74 -16.13 1.57
C MET A 600 23.83 -16.08 3.10
N THR A 601 23.83 -17.24 3.77
CA THR A 601 23.98 -17.28 5.24
C THR A 601 25.36 -16.82 5.72
N HIS A 602 26.42 -17.01 4.94
CA HIS A 602 27.75 -16.44 5.26
C HIS A 602 27.85 -14.93 5.05
N VAL A 603 27.07 -14.34 4.15
CA VAL A 603 27.00 -12.88 3.97
C VAL A 603 26.24 -12.22 5.13
N ASP A 604 25.21 -12.90 5.65
CA ASP A 604 24.41 -12.40 6.77
C ASP A 604 25.08 -12.63 8.14
N ALA A 605 25.84 -13.72 8.32
CA ALA A 605 26.64 -13.94 9.53
C ALA A 605 27.79 -12.93 9.68
N ALA A 606 28.40 -12.50 8.56
CA ALA A 606 29.38 -11.43 8.57
C ALA A 606 28.75 -10.06 8.91
N TYR A 607 27.50 -9.83 8.50
CA TYR A 607 26.73 -8.64 8.86
C TYR A 607 26.30 -8.63 10.33
N PHE A 608 25.92 -9.80 10.87
CA PHE A 608 25.56 -9.99 12.27
C PHE A 608 26.76 -9.82 13.21
N TRP A 609 27.94 -10.31 12.82
CA TRP A 609 29.18 -10.07 13.57
C TRP A 609 29.68 -8.63 13.42
N HIS A 610 29.33 -7.92 12.34
CA HIS A 610 29.65 -6.48 12.29
C HIS A 610 28.76 -5.64 13.24
N ILE A 611 27.56 -6.11 13.57
CA ILE A 611 26.62 -5.47 14.49
C ILE A 611 27.00 -5.72 15.96
N CYS A 612 27.53 -6.90 16.31
CA CYS A 612 27.97 -7.20 17.68
C CYS A 612 29.31 -6.55 18.11
N ARG A 613 29.97 -5.78 17.23
CA ARG A 613 31.25 -5.11 17.54
C ARG A 613 31.17 -3.58 17.53
N ARG A 614 30.06 -3.01 18.01
CA ARG A 614 30.01 -1.58 18.39
C ARG A 614 30.00 -1.45 19.91
N THR A 615 31.16 -1.11 20.48
CA THR A 615 31.26 -0.55 21.82
C THR A 615 30.49 0.75 21.88
N TRP A 616 29.49 0.85 22.75
CA TRP A 616 28.85 2.11 23.09
C TRP A 616 29.65 2.77 24.21
N SER A 617 30.19 3.96 23.96
CA SER A 617 30.75 4.82 25.01
C SER A 617 29.74 5.94 25.28
N PHE A 618 29.19 5.96 26.49
CA PHE A 618 28.42 7.11 26.98
C PHE A 618 29.38 8.12 27.63
N ASN A 619 29.38 9.36 27.15
CA ASN A 619 30.01 10.48 27.83
C ASN A 619 28.97 11.13 28.74
N ILE A 620 29.16 11.04 30.06
CA ILE A 620 28.42 11.86 31.02
C ILE A 620 29.34 12.98 31.46
N SER A 621 28.94 14.24 31.19
CA SER A 621 29.64 15.42 31.70
C SER A 621 28.85 15.97 32.88
N PHE A 622 29.49 16.08 34.04
CA PHE A 622 28.99 16.88 35.17
C PHE A 622 29.75 18.20 35.23
N SER A 623 29.02 19.30 35.43
CA SER A 623 29.59 20.57 35.87
C SER A 623 29.18 20.77 37.33
N VAL A 624 30.16 20.84 38.22
CA VAL A 624 29.95 21.28 39.60
C VAL A 624 30.47 22.71 39.68
N CYS A 625 29.58 23.67 39.86
CA CYS A 625 29.96 25.05 40.17
C CYS A 625 29.54 25.32 41.63
N TYR A 626 30.47 25.85 42.42
CA TYR A 626 30.26 26.20 43.82
C TYR A 626 29.63 27.59 43.93
N ASP A 627 28.50 27.70 44.64
CA ASP A 627 28.00 28.99 45.12
C ASP A 627 28.59 29.26 46.51
N GLY A 628 29.65 30.08 46.55
CA GLY A 628 30.19 30.67 47.76
C GLY A 628 29.96 32.17 47.76
N HIS A 629 29.28 32.67 48.79
CA HIS A 629 29.13 34.11 49.00
C HIS A 629 30.51 34.81 49.07
N GLY A 630 30.79 35.70 48.11
CA GLY A 630 31.76 36.79 48.25
C GLY A 630 32.95 36.78 47.28
N MET A 631 32.89 37.72 46.31
CA MET A 631 33.98 38.30 45.49
C MET A 631 34.62 37.46 44.35
N GLU A 632 34.25 37.85 43.12
CA GLU A 632 34.83 37.70 41.76
C GLU A 632 35.17 36.32 41.15
N PRO A 633 34.99 36.15 39.81
CA PRO A 633 34.86 34.86 39.15
C PRO A 633 36.18 34.37 38.55
N ASP A 634 36.45 33.06 38.63
CA ASP A 634 36.87 32.23 37.50
C ASP A 634 37.33 30.84 37.98
N GLY A 635 36.58 29.81 37.57
CA GLY A 635 37.04 28.41 37.62
C GLY A 635 35.96 27.39 38.00
N CYS A 636 35.22 26.84 37.02
CA CYS A 636 34.57 25.53 37.20
C CYS A 636 35.55 24.42 36.77
N LEU A 637 35.73 23.40 37.61
CA LEU A 637 36.61 22.26 37.35
C LEU A 637 35.85 21.20 36.53
N HIS A 638 36.31 20.89 35.32
CA HIS A 638 35.76 19.81 34.51
C HIS A 638 36.46 18.48 34.82
N MET A 639 35.71 17.48 35.27
CA MET A 639 36.20 16.11 35.46
C MET A 639 35.46 15.16 34.52
N HIS A 640 36.21 14.48 33.64
CA HIS A 640 35.69 13.46 32.74
C HIS A 640 35.83 12.09 33.38
N LEU A 641 34.73 11.38 33.59
CA LEU A 641 34.72 9.99 34.05
C LEU A 641 34.21 9.10 32.91
N LEU A 642 35.05 8.19 32.42
CA LEU A 642 34.68 7.18 31.44
C LEU A 642 34.28 5.90 32.19
N ILE A 643 32.99 5.53 32.18
CA ILE A 643 32.52 4.25 32.72
C ILE A 643 32.07 3.37 31.55
N THR A 644 32.77 2.24 31.36
CA THR A 644 32.45 1.25 30.33
C THR A 644 31.70 0.08 30.98
N TRP A 645 30.45 -0.16 30.57
CA TRP A 645 29.70 -1.37 30.95
C TRP A 645 29.84 -2.44 29.86
N VAL A 646 30.22 -3.66 30.25
CA VAL A 646 30.19 -4.84 29.38
C VAL A 646 29.04 -5.74 29.85
N PHE A 647 27.93 -5.76 29.12
CA PHE A 647 26.87 -6.76 29.33
C PHE A 647 27.19 -8.02 28.53
N HIS A 648 27.29 -9.16 29.21
CA HIS A 648 27.23 -10.47 28.57
C HIS A 648 25.75 -10.84 28.36
N CYS A 649 25.29 -10.91 27.10
CA CYS A 649 24.04 -11.59 26.77
C CYS A 649 24.29 -13.11 26.84
N VAL A 650 23.63 -13.78 27.78
CA VAL A 650 23.43 -15.23 27.73
C VAL A 650 22.21 -15.45 26.83
N CYS A 651 22.41 -16.11 25.68
CA CYS A 651 21.32 -16.50 24.78
C CYS A 651 20.48 -17.62 25.42
N GLY A 652 19.18 -17.37 25.51
CA GLY A 652 18.12 -18.37 25.64
C GLY A 652 17.24 -18.33 24.42
#